data_AF-A0A117QIS5-F1
#
_entry.id   AF-A0A117QIS5-F1
#
_cell.length_a   1.000
_cell.length_b   1.000
_cell.length_c   1.000
_cell.angle_alpha   90.00
_cell.angle_beta   90.00
_cell.angle_gamma   90.00
#
_symmetry.space_group_name_H-M   'P 1'
#
loop_
_entity.id
_entity.type
_entity.pdbx_description
1 polymer ?
#
loop_
_entity_poly.entity_id
_entity_poly.type
_entity_poly.pdbx_seq_one_letter_code
_entity_poly.pdbx_strand_id
1 'polypeptide(L)'
;MTEYGRVTVTDPRGPVNNSEGHQYVFYGVGPDWMIRKGTASLRITREDRVRLADRFVPPVGYRVAADRLEKPGSVVLLEGPPGSGRRTAAIMLLHGFDQDGSADEEGVRFEELPVTDKDENPLVPGMGDRFLLDLSGIADEETYDQAKRRLAVRRPQVQEAGAHMVVVLPWGMEHAHPPDLEPRMVRLERPRGVAVVTRYLRMDRMPFRPSDLRSADLKHLCDRSPMRELARLTALVRAARDSGRFGADFAGWLDQAMHAVTDRASEVGRQVAAVRTAPERALLLATAMFEEARADIVYEAWHGLLKTVRHEEETTTELARTDFGERLAGLGIERDPDGRLRFERLAYADAVRTYFWANFPGIRDDLREWIGRAAGLRGLTADDRVNIVVRFGERTLAVGRPDHLFDLVACWADRATGTPCDPRAVTALELGLGHEKFGGWFRKRMYDCVVRSGSLSDGLARVLTTACVQSLSATHPDQAVVRLHYLAVRKGEAARGAREALLDLAGRDRRLYRLLIDRLRARTRGELHGAEPHLHLLTEVLRSDRAPDPPPWPDLFLGWEVVFSQPPTELWNPLVRSWLNAVAGDSTRKMALEVMVGATHGRAIALHRLYTIACDWVGSARHPSRTAVATLFWQYIDHVQYGRTERANTGPRTTEEAR
;
A
#
# COMPACT_ATOMS: atom_id res chain seq x y z
N MET A 1 -32.25 -59.96 -13.57
CA MET A 1 -32.65 -58.76 -12.81
C MET A 1 -31.52 -57.77 -12.86
N THR A 2 -31.64 -56.74 -13.70
CA THR A 2 -30.76 -55.57 -13.72
C THR A 2 -31.67 -54.40 -14.05
N GLU A 3 -32.05 -53.66 -13.00
CA GLU A 3 -32.93 -52.50 -13.12
C GLU A 3 -32.22 -51.37 -13.87
N TYR A 4 -32.88 -50.92 -14.94
CA TYR A 4 -32.58 -49.68 -15.64
C TYR A 4 -32.91 -48.49 -14.75
N GLY A 5 -31.89 -47.80 -14.22
CA GLY A 5 -32.03 -46.48 -13.64
C GLY A 5 -32.27 -45.43 -14.73
N ARG A 6 -33.54 -45.24 -15.14
CA ARG A 6 -33.96 -44.08 -15.95
C ARG A 6 -33.94 -42.83 -15.08
N VAL A 7 -32.93 -41.98 -15.25
CA VAL A 7 -32.96 -40.59 -14.76
C VAL A 7 -33.83 -39.78 -15.72
N THR A 8 -34.95 -39.25 -15.24
CA THR A 8 -35.78 -38.29 -15.97
C THR A 8 -35.38 -36.87 -15.53
N VAL A 9 -34.93 -36.05 -16.48
CA VAL A 9 -34.58 -34.64 -16.27
C VAL A 9 -35.79 -33.80 -16.67
N THR A 10 -36.40 -33.11 -15.70
CA THR A 10 -37.67 -32.39 -15.89
C THR A 10 -37.53 -30.89 -16.21
N ASP A 11 -36.31 -30.35 -16.37
CA ASP A 11 -36.10 -28.98 -16.88
C ASP A 11 -34.66 -28.79 -17.45
N PRO A 12 -34.44 -28.81 -18.78
CA PRO A 12 -33.13 -28.62 -19.36
C PRO A 12 -32.91 -27.16 -19.76
N ARG A 13 -32.19 -26.40 -18.92
CA ARG A 13 -31.64 -25.08 -19.33
C ARG A 13 -30.12 -25.02 -19.32
N GLY A 14 -29.45 -26.18 -19.40
CA GLY A 14 -28.01 -26.29 -19.58
C GLY A 14 -27.63 -27.37 -20.60
N PRO A 15 -26.45 -27.29 -21.23
CA PRO A 15 -25.99 -28.28 -22.21
C PRO A 15 -25.66 -29.61 -21.52
N VAL A 16 -26.36 -30.68 -21.90
CA VAL A 16 -26.19 -32.05 -21.38
C VAL A 16 -25.30 -32.87 -22.32
N ASN A 17 -24.27 -33.53 -21.79
CA ASN A 17 -23.42 -34.47 -22.55
C ASN A 17 -23.93 -35.90 -22.38
N ASN A 18 -24.23 -36.56 -23.50
CA ASN A 18 -24.65 -37.96 -23.56
C ASN A 18 -23.60 -38.87 -24.22
N SER A 19 -22.31 -38.52 -24.17
CA SER A 19 -21.20 -39.31 -24.72
C SER A 19 -20.09 -39.57 -23.67
N GLU A 20 -19.27 -40.60 -23.91
CA GLU A 20 -18.17 -41.02 -23.00
C GLU A 20 -16.96 -40.06 -22.99
N GLY A 21 -16.99 -38.97 -23.75
CA GLY A 21 -15.94 -37.94 -23.77
C GLY A 21 -16.11 -36.86 -22.69
N HIS A 22 -15.00 -36.25 -22.25
CA HIS A 22 -15.03 -35.12 -21.33
C HIS A 22 -15.69 -33.88 -21.97
N GLN A 23 -16.74 -33.35 -21.33
CA GLN A 23 -17.35 -32.07 -21.73
C GLN A 23 -16.64 -30.92 -21.02
N TYR A 24 -15.92 -30.08 -21.76
CA TYR A 24 -15.41 -28.81 -21.25
C TYR A 24 -16.43 -27.71 -21.53
N VAL A 25 -17.29 -27.42 -20.56
CA VAL A 25 -18.27 -26.32 -20.64
C VAL A 25 -17.64 -25.04 -20.11
N PHE A 26 -17.19 -24.16 -21.01
CA PHE A 26 -16.82 -22.80 -20.65
C PHE A 26 -18.08 -21.93 -20.67
N TYR A 27 -18.72 -21.75 -19.51
CA TYR A 27 -19.66 -20.65 -19.35
C TYR A 27 -18.88 -19.35 -19.45
N GLY A 28 -19.13 -18.57 -20.50
CA GLY A 28 -18.71 -17.18 -20.60
C GLY A 28 -19.44 -16.35 -19.54
N VAL A 29 -19.02 -16.47 -18.28
CA VAL A 29 -19.39 -15.57 -17.19
C VAL A 29 -18.49 -14.35 -17.34
N GLY A 30 -19.11 -13.18 -17.49
CA GLY A 30 -18.43 -11.89 -17.45
C GLY A 30 -17.56 -11.73 -16.19
N PRO A 31 -16.66 -10.73 -16.14
CA PRO A 31 -15.52 -10.71 -15.22
C PRO A 31 -15.93 -10.57 -13.75
N ASP A 32 -16.22 -11.69 -13.11
CA ASP A 32 -16.55 -11.83 -11.69
C ASP A 32 -15.29 -12.09 -10.82
N TRP A 33 -14.11 -11.70 -11.31
CA TRP A 33 -12.81 -12.06 -10.71
C TRP A 33 -12.23 -11.04 -9.72
N MET A 34 -13.03 -10.09 -9.22
CA MET A 34 -12.66 -9.17 -8.13
C MET A 34 -13.02 -9.70 -6.74
N ILE A 35 -12.61 -10.94 -6.47
CA ILE A 35 -12.67 -11.59 -5.15
C ILE A 35 -11.30 -11.40 -4.47
N ARG A 36 -11.25 -10.57 -3.40
CA ARG A 36 -10.06 -10.26 -2.59
C ARG A 36 -9.54 -11.50 -1.82
N LYS A 37 -8.47 -12.14 -2.30
CA LYS A 37 -7.74 -13.12 -1.46
C LYS A 37 -6.62 -12.42 -0.68
N GLY A 38 -6.78 -12.33 0.64
CA GLY A 38 -5.69 -12.10 1.61
C GLY A 38 -5.05 -10.70 1.58
N THR A 39 -5.62 -9.72 2.29
CA THR A 39 -4.98 -8.42 2.54
C THR A 39 -4.00 -8.49 3.72
N ALA A 40 -2.94 -7.66 3.69
CA ALA A 40 -2.06 -7.39 4.83
C ALA A 40 -2.59 -6.18 5.64
N SER A 41 -2.01 -5.86 6.80
CA SER A 41 -2.45 -4.75 7.64
C SER A 41 -2.28 -3.37 6.98
N LEU A 42 -3.34 -2.62 6.66
CA LEU A 42 -3.34 -1.39 5.85
C LEU A 42 -3.94 -0.18 6.60
N ARG A 43 -3.16 0.85 6.89
CA ARG A 43 -3.65 2.17 7.34
C ARG A 43 -4.41 2.87 6.21
N ILE A 44 -5.68 3.20 6.45
CA ILE A 44 -6.48 3.99 5.50
C ILE A 44 -6.24 5.47 5.81
N THR A 45 -5.71 6.21 4.84
CA THR A 45 -5.29 7.60 5.06
C THR A 45 -6.47 8.49 5.43
N ARG A 46 -6.20 9.61 6.12
CA ARG A 46 -7.25 10.60 6.44
C ARG A 46 -7.84 11.21 5.16
N GLU A 47 -7.01 11.56 4.20
CA GLU A 47 -7.43 12.17 2.93
C GLU A 47 -8.38 11.25 2.15
N ASP A 48 -8.06 9.97 2.05
CA ASP A 48 -8.94 8.99 1.40
C ASP A 48 -10.28 8.86 2.13
N ARG A 49 -10.27 8.87 3.46
CA ARG A 49 -11.49 8.80 4.28
C ARG A 49 -12.37 10.02 4.07
N VAL A 50 -11.80 11.23 4.10
CA VAL A 50 -12.53 12.49 3.88
C VAL A 50 -13.11 12.52 2.45
N ARG A 51 -12.29 12.20 1.45
CA ARG A 51 -12.72 12.16 0.04
C ARG A 51 -13.86 11.16 -0.19
N LEU A 52 -13.81 10.02 0.50
CA LEU A 52 -14.82 8.97 0.45
C LEU A 52 -16.10 9.38 1.19
N ALA A 53 -15.99 10.03 2.35
CA ALA A 53 -17.11 10.55 3.12
C ALA A 53 -17.94 11.55 2.31
N ASP A 54 -17.29 12.43 1.55
CA ASP A 54 -17.96 13.36 0.65
C ASP A 54 -18.83 12.66 -0.39
N ARG A 55 -18.43 11.47 -0.84
CA ARG A 55 -19.09 10.72 -1.93
C ARG A 55 -19.97 9.57 -1.45
N PHE A 56 -19.96 9.29 -0.16
CA PHE A 56 -20.64 8.14 0.41
C PHE A 56 -22.16 8.34 0.44
N VAL A 57 -22.89 7.27 0.10
CA VAL A 57 -24.34 7.17 0.30
C VAL A 57 -24.59 6.00 1.24
N PRO A 58 -25.11 6.25 2.46
CA PRO A 58 -25.38 5.20 3.43
C PRO A 58 -26.33 4.12 2.87
N PRO A 59 -25.94 2.83 2.89
CA PRO A 59 -26.85 1.74 2.57
C PRO A 59 -27.92 1.56 3.65
N VAL A 60 -29.01 0.85 3.32
CA VAL A 60 -29.97 0.38 4.33
C VAL A 60 -29.23 -0.54 5.30
N GLY A 61 -29.51 -0.41 6.60
CA GLY A 61 -28.80 -1.10 7.69
C GLY A 61 -27.58 -0.33 8.24
N TYR A 62 -27.10 0.71 7.55
CA TYR A 62 -25.93 1.49 7.99
C TYR A 62 -26.09 2.11 9.38
N ARG A 63 -27.25 2.74 9.66
CA ARG A 63 -27.50 3.37 10.96
C ARG A 63 -27.49 2.36 12.11
N VAL A 64 -28.07 1.17 11.90
CA VAL A 64 -28.06 0.08 12.88
C VAL A 64 -26.63 -0.37 13.17
N ALA A 65 -25.78 -0.46 12.15
CA ALA A 65 -24.36 -0.76 12.34
C ALA A 65 -23.61 0.35 13.09
N ALA A 66 -23.94 1.62 12.84
CA ALA A 66 -23.35 2.76 13.55
C ALA A 66 -23.71 2.75 15.04
N ASP A 67 -25.01 2.60 15.36
CA ASP A 67 -25.49 2.55 16.75
C ASP A 67 -24.84 1.40 17.54
N ARG A 68 -24.54 0.27 16.88
CA ARG A 68 -23.86 -0.88 17.51
C ARG A 68 -22.36 -0.66 17.73
N LEU A 69 -21.73 0.24 16.99
CA LEU A 69 -20.29 0.52 17.07
C LEU A 69 -19.98 1.72 18.00
N GLU A 70 -20.99 2.39 18.56
CA GLU A 70 -20.85 3.53 19.48
C GLU A 70 -20.15 3.20 20.79
N LYS A 71 -20.35 2.00 21.33
CA LYS A 71 -19.73 1.62 22.61
C LYS A 71 -18.24 1.33 22.45
N PRO A 72 -17.35 1.78 23.36
CA PRO A 72 -15.95 1.36 23.37
C PRO A 72 -15.81 -0.17 23.41
N GLY A 73 -14.85 -0.73 22.68
CA GLY A 73 -14.67 -2.19 22.59
C GLY A 73 -15.66 -2.88 21.65
N SER A 74 -16.47 -2.13 20.90
CA SER A 74 -17.51 -2.71 20.02
C SER A 74 -16.90 -3.38 18.79
N VAL A 75 -17.55 -4.48 18.39
CA VAL A 75 -17.21 -5.24 17.19
C VAL A 75 -18.50 -5.50 16.42
N VAL A 76 -18.57 -5.02 15.18
CA VAL A 76 -19.73 -5.14 14.28
C VAL A 76 -19.34 -5.96 13.05
N LEU A 77 -20.21 -6.88 12.65
CA LEU A 77 -20.02 -7.71 11.46
C LEU A 77 -21.03 -7.29 10.40
N LEU A 78 -20.55 -6.99 9.19
CA LEU A 78 -21.35 -6.54 8.07
C LEU A 78 -21.50 -7.67 7.07
N GLU A 79 -22.74 -7.99 6.77
CA GLU A 79 -23.14 -8.92 5.73
C GLU A 79 -23.82 -8.13 4.60
N GLY A 80 -23.64 -8.52 3.34
CA GLY A 80 -24.35 -7.89 2.23
C GLY A 80 -23.87 -8.42 0.88
N PRO A 81 -24.69 -8.31 -0.18
CA PRO A 81 -24.38 -8.87 -1.48
C PRO A 81 -23.13 -8.22 -2.11
N PRO A 82 -22.36 -8.94 -2.95
CA PRO A 82 -21.25 -8.38 -3.70
C PRO A 82 -21.68 -7.14 -4.50
N GLY A 83 -20.82 -6.12 -4.56
CA GLY A 83 -21.12 -4.88 -5.27
C GLY A 83 -22.02 -3.88 -4.53
N SER A 84 -22.51 -4.19 -3.33
CA SER A 84 -23.31 -3.29 -2.47
C SER A 84 -22.55 -2.10 -1.88
N GLY A 85 -21.20 -2.12 -1.91
CA GLY A 85 -20.39 -1.13 -1.20
C GLY A 85 -20.17 -1.43 0.28
N ARG A 86 -20.42 -2.67 0.74
CA ARG A 86 -20.19 -3.13 2.13
C ARG A 86 -18.83 -2.74 2.73
N ARG A 87 -17.74 -2.81 1.96
CA ARG A 87 -16.41 -2.36 2.41
C ARG A 87 -16.37 -0.86 2.63
N THR A 88 -16.88 -0.08 1.69
CA THR A 88 -16.99 1.37 1.83
C THR A 88 -17.81 1.75 3.05
N ALA A 89 -18.94 1.07 3.28
CA ALA A 89 -19.75 1.26 4.48
C ALA A 89 -18.95 0.96 5.76
N ALA A 90 -18.15 -0.11 5.78
CA ALA A 90 -17.27 -0.43 6.91
C ALA A 90 -16.26 0.67 7.23
N ILE A 91 -15.63 1.24 6.20
CA ILE A 91 -14.68 2.36 6.34
C ILE A 91 -15.40 3.60 6.89
N MET A 92 -16.60 3.89 6.37
CA MET A 92 -17.37 5.07 6.79
C MET A 92 -17.94 4.95 8.19
N LEU A 93 -18.30 3.75 8.64
CA LEU A 93 -18.68 3.50 10.03
C LEU A 93 -17.53 3.91 10.95
N LEU A 94 -16.34 3.34 10.75
CA LEU A 94 -15.15 3.64 11.55
C LEU A 94 -14.71 5.13 11.43
N HIS A 95 -15.02 5.79 10.30
CA HIS A 95 -14.73 7.21 10.12
C HIS A 95 -15.68 8.10 10.91
N GLY A 96 -16.96 7.75 11.00
CA GLY A 96 -18.03 8.57 11.58
C GLY A 96 -18.03 8.71 13.10
N PHE A 97 -17.18 7.99 13.84
CA PHE A 97 -17.11 8.03 15.31
C PHE A 97 -16.50 9.31 15.92
N ASP A 98 -16.16 10.31 15.10
CA ASP A 98 -15.27 11.41 15.53
C ASP A 98 -15.72 12.82 15.09
N GLN A 99 -17.00 13.02 14.79
CA GLN A 99 -17.50 14.38 14.52
C GLN A 99 -17.74 15.21 15.79
N ASP A 100 -17.71 14.58 16.97
CA ASP A 100 -17.95 15.23 18.26
C ASP A 100 -16.68 15.24 19.15
N GLY A 101 -15.72 16.09 18.82
CA GLY A 101 -15.11 16.93 19.87
C GLY A 101 -13.73 16.64 20.46
N SER A 102 -12.75 16.04 19.77
CA SER A 102 -11.34 16.20 20.21
C SER A 102 -10.36 16.37 19.05
N ALA A 103 -9.66 17.50 19.04
CA ALA A 103 -8.62 17.88 18.10
C ALA A 103 -7.32 17.03 18.19
N ASP A 104 -7.36 15.87 18.86
CA ASP A 104 -6.23 14.95 19.05
C ASP A 104 -6.25 13.80 18.01
N GLU A 105 -6.54 14.12 16.74
CA GLU A 105 -6.52 13.15 15.64
C GLU A 105 -5.12 12.58 15.33
N GLU A 106 -4.05 13.13 15.89
CA GLU A 106 -2.67 12.69 15.61
C GLU A 106 -2.31 11.34 16.25
N GLY A 107 -3.16 10.79 17.14
CA GLY A 107 -2.88 9.53 17.84
C GLY A 107 -3.70 8.30 17.44
N VAL A 108 -4.89 8.45 16.83
CA VAL A 108 -5.84 7.33 16.69
C VAL A 108 -5.56 6.50 15.43
N ARG A 109 -5.24 5.21 15.63
CA ARG A 109 -4.94 4.26 14.55
C ARG A 109 -6.21 3.93 13.77
N PHE A 110 -6.15 3.98 12.43
CA PHE A 110 -7.18 3.42 11.56
C PHE A 110 -6.56 2.44 10.59
N GLU A 111 -6.83 1.15 10.74
CA GLU A 111 -6.12 0.10 9.99
C GLU A 111 -7.04 -1.05 9.56
N GLU A 112 -6.88 -1.51 8.34
CA GLU A 112 -7.47 -2.74 7.83
C GLU A 112 -6.56 -3.93 8.15
N LEU A 113 -7.00 -4.81 9.03
CA LEU A 113 -6.26 -5.98 9.50
C LEU A 113 -6.16 -7.09 8.45
N PRO A 114 -5.08 -7.89 8.52
CA PRO A 114 -4.85 -8.94 7.54
C PRO A 114 -5.79 -10.13 7.73
N VAL A 115 -6.20 -10.74 6.62
CA VAL A 115 -7.04 -11.95 6.61
C VAL A 115 -6.22 -13.22 6.93
N THR A 116 -4.94 -13.25 6.55
CA THR A 116 -4.04 -14.42 6.67
C THR A 116 -2.73 -14.08 7.43
N ASP A 117 -1.99 -15.08 7.94
CA ASP A 117 -0.87 -14.95 8.90
C ASP A 117 0.44 -14.45 8.29
N LYS A 118 0.34 -13.68 7.21
CA LYS A 118 1.53 -13.18 6.53
C LYS A 118 2.10 -11.90 7.13
N ASP A 119 1.46 -11.34 8.17
CA ASP A 119 2.02 -10.22 8.91
C ASP A 119 2.78 -10.71 10.15
N GLU A 120 4.02 -10.22 10.28
CA GLU A 120 4.99 -10.67 11.27
C GLU A 120 4.71 -10.14 12.70
N ASN A 121 3.77 -9.21 12.87
CA ASN A 121 3.55 -8.52 14.15
C ASN A 121 2.21 -8.88 14.82
N PRO A 122 2.21 -9.18 16.13
CA PRO A 122 0.98 -9.37 16.89
C PRO A 122 0.14 -8.09 16.96
N LEU A 123 -1.20 -8.24 16.95
CA LEU A 123 -2.13 -7.12 17.12
C LEU A 123 -2.03 -6.62 18.56
N VAL A 124 -1.56 -5.38 18.73
CA VAL A 124 -1.59 -4.64 20.00
C VAL A 124 -2.51 -3.43 19.81
N PRO A 125 -3.79 -3.54 20.20
CA PRO A 125 -4.74 -2.44 20.08
C PRO A 125 -4.58 -1.44 21.23
N GLY A 126 -4.60 -0.15 20.91
CA GLY A 126 -4.74 0.95 21.86
C GLY A 126 -6.20 1.38 22.04
N MET A 127 -6.47 2.17 23.09
CA MET A 127 -7.80 2.76 23.31
C MET A 127 -8.18 3.68 22.16
N GLY A 128 -9.40 3.48 21.63
CA GLY A 128 -9.92 4.27 20.49
C GLY A 128 -9.39 3.84 19.11
N ASP A 129 -8.44 2.91 19.02
CA ASP A 129 -7.96 2.37 17.74
C ASP A 129 -9.13 1.77 16.93
N ARG A 130 -9.03 1.88 15.59
CA ARG A 130 -10.10 1.53 14.65
C ARG A 130 -9.61 0.51 13.65
N PHE A 131 -10.26 -0.65 13.63
CA PHE A 131 -9.84 -1.79 12.84
C PHE A 131 -10.90 -2.23 11.83
N LEU A 132 -10.52 -2.42 10.57
CA LEU A 132 -11.34 -3.04 9.53
C LEU A 132 -10.83 -4.46 9.26
N LEU A 133 -11.67 -5.49 9.27
CA LEU A 133 -11.29 -6.83 8.82
C LEU A 133 -12.15 -7.21 7.61
N ASP A 134 -11.59 -7.15 6.40
CA ASP A 134 -12.32 -7.47 5.17
C ASP A 134 -12.15 -8.94 4.78
N LEU A 135 -13.12 -9.78 5.13
CA LEU A 135 -13.17 -11.21 4.76
C LEU A 135 -13.94 -11.44 3.45
N SER A 136 -14.38 -10.37 2.80
CA SER A 136 -15.42 -10.43 1.79
C SER A 136 -14.98 -11.00 0.44
N GLY A 137 -13.67 -11.22 0.28
CA GLY A 137 -13.09 -11.92 -0.86
C GLY A 137 -12.61 -13.34 -0.56
N ILE A 138 -12.99 -13.92 0.58
CA ILE A 138 -12.84 -15.35 0.80
C ILE A 138 -13.97 -16.07 0.05
N ALA A 139 -13.62 -17.02 -0.81
CA ALA A 139 -14.56 -17.83 -1.58
C ALA A 139 -14.51 -19.32 -1.22
N ASP A 140 -13.54 -19.73 -0.41
CA ASP A 140 -13.35 -21.11 0.02
C ASP A 140 -13.53 -21.25 1.55
N GLU A 141 -14.23 -22.31 1.97
CA GLU A 141 -14.59 -22.51 3.38
C GLU A 141 -13.35 -22.73 4.27
N GLU A 142 -12.30 -23.38 3.76
CA GLU A 142 -11.07 -23.62 4.51
C GLU A 142 -10.37 -22.31 4.92
N THR A 143 -10.21 -21.37 3.99
CA THR A 143 -9.66 -20.05 4.31
C THR A 143 -10.60 -19.28 5.23
N TYR A 144 -11.92 -19.47 5.09
CA TYR A 144 -12.89 -18.83 5.96
C TYR A 144 -12.81 -19.34 7.40
N ASP A 145 -12.63 -20.64 7.61
CA ASP A 145 -12.40 -21.24 8.93
C ASP A 145 -11.14 -20.72 9.60
N GLN A 146 -10.05 -20.56 8.84
CA GLN A 146 -8.83 -19.93 9.34
C GLN A 146 -9.08 -18.46 9.75
N ALA A 147 -9.85 -17.71 8.96
CA ALA A 147 -10.23 -16.34 9.27
C ALA A 147 -11.11 -16.25 10.53
N LYS A 148 -12.06 -17.17 10.70
CA LYS A 148 -12.92 -17.26 11.90
C LYS A 148 -12.12 -17.49 13.18
N ARG A 149 -11.15 -18.42 13.17
CA ARG A 149 -10.27 -18.65 14.33
C ARG A 149 -9.53 -17.38 14.76
N ARG A 150 -9.08 -16.57 13.81
CA ARG A 150 -8.39 -15.29 14.10
C ARG A 150 -9.34 -14.23 14.62
N LEU A 151 -10.54 -14.14 14.05
CA LEU A 151 -11.56 -13.23 14.53
C LEU A 151 -11.90 -13.53 16.00
N ALA A 152 -11.95 -14.81 16.38
CA ALA A 152 -12.15 -15.24 17.76
C ALA A 152 -11.02 -14.78 18.71
N VAL A 153 -9.77 -14.72 18.24
CA VAL A 153 -8.61 -14.23 19.02
C VAL A 153 -8.55 -12.70 19.09
N ARG A 154 -8.81 -12.01 17.97
CA ARG A 154 -8.70 -10.54 17.89
C ARG A 154 -9.84 -9.82 18.58
N ARG A 155 -11.03 -10.41 18.61
CA ARG A 155 -12.23 -9.79 19.20
C ARG A 155 -12.04 -9.46 20.69
N PRO A 156 -11.59 -10.39 21.56
CA PRO A 156 -11.26 -10.06 22.95
C PRO A 156 -10.21 -8.95 23.09
N GLN A 157 -9.14 -8.98 22.29
CA GLN A 157 -8.08 -7.97 22.33
C GLN A 157 -8.61 -6.56 22.04
N VAL A 158 -9.47 -6.42 21.02
CA VAL A 158 -10.13 -5.15 20.68
C VAL A 158 -11.08 -4.70 21.80
N GLN A 159 -11.84 -5.64 22.36
CA GLN A 159 -12.79 -5.37 23.45
C GLN A 159 -12.09 -4.88 24.72
N GLU A 160 -11.04 -5.59 25.16
CA GLU A 160 -10.27 -5.26 26.36
C GLU A 160 -9.54 -3.92 26.24
N ALA A 161 -9.04 -3.59 25.05
CA ALA A 161 -8.38 -2.33 24.80
C ALA A 161 -9.34 -1.14 24.62
N GLY A 162 -10.65 -1.37 24.51
CA GLY A 162 -11.62 -0.31 24.19
C GLY A 162 -11.48 0.22 22.75
N ALA A 163 -10.96 -0.60 21.83
CA ALA A 163 -10.86 -0.30 20.41
C ALA A 163 -12.16 -0.65 19.66
N HIS A 164 -12.32 -0.18 18.42
CA HIS A 164 -13.46 -0.46 17.57
C HIS A 164 -13.07 -1.36 16.39
N MET A 165 -13.88 -2.35 16.04
CA MET A 165 -13.64 -3.19 14.87
C MET A 165 -14.89 -3.41 14.02
N VAL A 166 -14.76 -3.25 12.70
CA VAL A 166 -15.78 -3.65 11.73
C VAL A 166 -15.25 -4.81 10.89
N VAL A 167 -16.02 -5.87 10.76
CA VAL A 167 -15.68 -7.04 9.94
C VAL A 167 -16.63 -7.10 8.74
N VAL A 168 -16.12 -7.26 7.53
CA VAL A 168 -16.94 -7.47 6.33
C VAL A 168 -16.94 -8.96 6.01
N LEU A 169 -18.10 -9.60 6.04
CA LEU A 169 -18.25 -11.04 5.85
C LEU A 169 -18.26 -11.44 4.36
N PRO A 170 -17.84 -12.68 4.02
CA PRO A 170 -18.10 -13.27 2.72
C PRO A 170 -19.61 -13.45 2.52
N TRP A 171 -20.06 -13.41 1.25
CA TRP A 171 -21.46 -13.60 0.89
C TRP A 171 -21.72 -15.06 0.48
N GLY A 172 -22.91 -15.60 0.78
CA GLY A 172 -23.23 -16.99 0.44
C GLY A 172 -22.58 -18.02 1.36
N MET A 173 -22.08 -17.59 2.52
CA MET A 173 -21.48 -18.44 3.55
C MET A 173 -22.25 -18.34 4.87
N GLU A 174 -23.55 -18.04 4.79
CA GLU A 174 -24.40 -17.79 5.95
C GLU A 174 -24.47 -19.03 6.86
N HIS A 175 -24.49 -20.22 6.26
CA HIS A 175 -24.46 -21.51 6.96
C HIS A 175 -23.18 -21.77 7.75
N ALA A 176 -22.07 -21.11 7.38
CA ALA A 176 -20.77 -21.29 8.01
C ALA A 176 -20.50 -20.27 9.13
N HIS A 177 -21.44 -19.36 9.41
CA HIS A 177 -21.33 -18.37 10.49
C HIS A 177 -21.53 -19.01 11.87
N PRO A 178 -20.60 -18.81 12.82
CA PRO A 178 -20.80 -19.25 14.20
C PRO A 178 -22.02 -18.55 14.84
N PRO A 179 -22.88 -19.27 15.59
CA PRO A 179 -24.03 -18.69 16.28
C PRO A 179 -23.68 -17.52 17.21
N ASP A 180 -22.49 -17.55 17.81
CA ASP A 180 -21.98 -16.51 18.71
C ASP A 180 -21.76 -15.14 18.04
N LEU A 181 -21.78 -15.08 16.70
CA LEU A 181 -21.61 -13.84 15.93
C LEU A 181 -22.93 -13.19 15.50
N GLU A 182 -24.05 -13.93 15.55
CA GLU A 182 -25.39 -13.46 15.16
C GLU A 182 -25.78 -12.12 15.84
N PRO A 183 -25.59 -11.93 17.16
CA PRO A 183 -26.00 -10.68 17.82
C PRO A 183 -25.25 -9.44 17.32
N ARG A 184 -24.12 -9.64 16.65
CA ARG A 184 -23.23 -8.58 16.16
C ARG A 184 -23.32 -8.38 14.64
N MET A 185 -24.09 -9.23 13.95
CA MET A 185 -24.27 -9.19 12.51
C MET A 185 -25.30 -8.15 12.11
N VAL A 186 -24.96 -7.33 11.12
CA VAL A 186 -25.85 -6.34 10.50
C VAL A 186 -25.84 -6.57 9.00
N ARG A 187 -27.03 -6.80 8.46
CA ARG A 187 -27.23 -6.94 7.02
C ARG A 187 -27.32 -5.57 6.37
N LEU A 188 -26.52 -5.35 5.35
CA LEU A 188 -26.49 -4.17 4.52
C LEU A 188 -27.14 -4.47 3.17
N GLU A 189 -28.03 -3.58 2.74
CA GLU A 189 -28.56 -3.63 1.38
C GLU A 189 -27.75 -2.74 0.43
N ARG A 190 -28.03 -2.87 -0.87
CA ARG A 190 -27.43 -2.01 -1.89
C ARG A 190 -28.04 -0.60 -1.79
N PRO A 191 -27.22 0.47 -1.75
CA PRO A 191 -27.74 1.83 -1.82
C PRO A 191 -28.36 2.07 -3.21
N ARG A 192 -29.32 3.00 -3.29
CA ARG A 192 -29.96 3.34 -4.56
C ARG A 192 -28.92 3.89 -5.54
N GLY A 193 -28.70 3.21 -6.67
CA GLY A 193 -27.64 3.57 -7.62
C GLY A 193 -27.74 5.01 -8.14
N VAL A 194 -28.96 5.49 -8.41
CA VAL A 194 -29.20 6.89 -8.81
C VAL A 194 -28.73 7.88 -7.75
N ALA A 195 -28.88 7.56 -6.45
CA ALA A 195 -28.41 8.43 -5.37
C ALA A 195 -26.87 8.49 -5.34
N VAL A 196 -26.20 7.37 -5.61
CA VAL A 196 -24.74 7.30 -5.72
C VAL A 196 -24.24 8.13 -6.90
N VAL A 197 -24.79 7.93 -8.10
CA VAL A 197 -24.45 8.73 -9.29
C VAL A 197 -24.67 10.21 -9.03
N THR A 198 -25.83 10.58 -8.47
CA THR A 198 -26.16 11.98 -8.11
C THR A 198 -25.13 12.57 -7.16
N ARG A 199 -24.71 11.83 -6.13
CA ARG A 199 -23.74 12.30 -5.13
C ARG A 199 -22.37 12.53 -5.77
N TYR A 200 -21.89 11.58 -6.56
CA TYR A 200 -20.61 11.69 -7.27
C TYR A 200 -20.58 12.88 -8.22
N LEU A 201 -21.60 13.04 -9.08
CA LEU A 201 -21.71 14.17 -10.00
C LEU A 201 -21.73 15.52 -9.28
N ARG A 202 -22.42 15.62 -8.12
CA ARG A 202 -22.41 16.83 -7.30
C ARG A 202 -21.04 17.14 -6.72
N MET A 203 -20.33 16.12 -6.20
CA MET A 203 -18.98 16.30 -5.63
C MET A 203 -17.95 16.68 -6.69
N ASP A 204 -18.16 16.25 -7.94
CA ASP A 204 -17.34 16.66 -9.08
C ASP A 204 -17.84 17.96 -9.73
N ARG A 205 -18.78 18.67 -9.09
CA ARG A 205 -19.32 19.97 -9.52
C ARG A 205 -19.84 19.93 -10.97
N MET A 206 -20.52 18.86 -11.33
CA MET A 206 -21.13 18.69 -12.65
C MET A 206 -22.44 19.47 -12.75
N PRO A 207 -22.65 20.28 -13.80
CA PRO A 207 -23.92 20.97 -14.03
C PRO A 207 -24.94 19.99 -14.63
N PHE A 208 -25.90 19.48 -13.83
CA PHE A 208 -26.96 18.61 -14.32
C PHE A 208 -28.32 18.95 -13.69
N ARG A 209 -29.40 18.61 -14.39
CA ARG A 209 -30.78 18.70 -13.88
C ARG A 209 -31.26 17.31 -13.44
N PRO A 210 -32.16 17.22 -12.44
CA PRO A 210 -32.73 15.93 -12.04
C PRO A 210 -33.47 15.17 -13.15
N SER A 211 -33.94 15.87 -14.19
CA SER A 211 -34.54 15.27 -15.39
C SER A 211 -33.54 14.43 -16.18
N ASP A 212 -32.27 14.81 -16.19
CA ASP A 212 -31.24 14.23 -17.05
C ASP A 212 -30.86 12.82 -16.57
N LEU A 213 -31.17 12.50 -15.31
CA LEU A 213 -30.94 11.19 -14.70
C LEU A 213 -32.14 10.23 -14.80
N ARG A 214 -33.18 10.58 -15.58
CA ARG A 214 -34.42 9.79 -15.69
C ARG A 214 -34.46 8.84 -16.89
N SER A 215 -33.38 8.71 -17.66
CA SER A 215 -33.35 7.79 -18.80
C SER A 215 -33.50 6.33 -18.35
N ALA A 216 -34.20 5.52 -19.16
CA ALA A 216 -34.46 4.12 -18.84
C ALA A 216 -33.17 3.29 -18.77
N ASP A 217 -32.22 3.57 -19.68
CA ASP A 217 -30.94 2.87 -19.74
C ASP A 217 -30.06 3.18 -18.52
N LEU A 218 -29.99 4.45 -18.11
CA LEU A 218 -29.29 4.82 -16.88
C LEU A 218 -29.95 4.18 -15.66
N LYS A 219 -31.29 4.14 -15.60
CA LYS A 219 -32.00 3.49 -14.49
C LYS A 219 -31.67 2.00 -14.42
N HIS A 220 -31.68 1.29 -15.55
CA HIS A 220 -31.32 -0.13 -15.62
C HIS A 220 -29.88 -0.37 -15.14
N LEU A 221 -28.93 0.43 -15.61
CA LEU A 221 -27.54 0.40 -15.14
C LEU A 221 -27.46 0.69 -13.63
N CYS A 222 -28.14 1.72 -13.15
CA CYS A 222 -28.23 2.07 -11.72
C CYS A 222 -28.88 0.99 -10.87
N ASP A 223 -29.70 0.10 -11.43
CA ASP A 223 -30.37 -0.96 -10.68
C ASP A 223 -29.53 -2.25 -10.64
N ARG A 224 -28.70 -2.52 -11.66
CA ARG A 224 -27.97 -3.79 -11.81
C ARG A 224 -26.46 -3.71 -11.56
N SER A 225 -25.82 -2.58 -11.86
CA SER A 225 -24.36 -2.49 -11.77
C SER A 225 -23.84 -2.42 -10.32
N PRO A 226 -22.69 -3.02 -10.00
CA PRO A 226 -22.00 -2.79 -8.73
C PRO A 226 -21.63 -1.31 -8.53
N MET A 227 -21.53 -0.86 -7.28
CA MET A 227 -21.26 0.56 -6.97
C MET A 227 -19.99 1.11 -7.63
N ARG A 228 -18.96 0.26 -7.82
CA ARG A 228 -17.72 0.63 -8.52
C ARG A 228 -17.95 1.03 -9.99
N GLU A 229 -18.89 0.39 -10.67
CA GLU A 229 -19.20 0.70 -12.07
C GLU A 229 -19.96 2.01 -12.17
N LEU A 230 -20.82 2.33 -11.21
CA LEU A 230 -21.47 3.63 -11.13
C LEU A 230 -20.47 4.75 -10.86
N ALA A 231 -19.48 4.52 -9.99
CA ALA A 231 -18.37 5.45 -9.81
C ALA A 231 -17.55 5.64 -11.11
N ARG A 232 -17.26 4.54 -11.83
CA ARG A 232 -16.57 4.58 -13.14
C ARG A 232 -17.37 5.37 -14.17
N LEU A 233 -18.68 5.17 -14.25
CA LEU A 233 -19.56 5.96 -15.13
C LEU A 233 -19.41 7.46 -14.82
N THR A 234 -19.51 7.87 -13.56
CA THR A 234 -19.38 9.29 -13.21
C THR A 234 -18.00 9.88 -13.51
N ALA A 235 -16.95 9.07 -13.37
CA ALA A 235 -15.59 9.47 -13.78
C ALA A 235 -15.49 9.66 -15.31
N LEU A 236 -16.16 8.81 -16.10
CA LEU A 236 -16.22 8.95 -17.56
C LEU A 236 -17.03 10.19 -17.99
N VAL A 237 -18.12 10.50 -17.30
CA VAL A 237 -18.88 11.75 -17.55
C VAL A 237 -17.99 12.97 -17.29
N ARG A 238 -17.23 12.96 -16.20
CA ARG A 238 -16.26 14.01 -15.90
C ARG A 238 -15.17 14.09 -16.97
N ALA A 239 -14.59 12.96 -17.37
CA ALA A 239 -13.57 12.92 -18.42
C ALA A 239 -14.09 13.46 -19.76
N ALA A 240 -15.35 13.15 -20.12
CA ALA A 240 -16.00 13.69 -21.31
C ALA A 240 -16.08 15.23 -21.26
N ARG A 241 -16.53 15.80 -20.13
CA ARG A 241 -16.53 17.25 -19.88
C ARG A 241 -15.14 17.86 -19.96
N ASP A 242 -14.20 17.34 -19.17
CA ASP A 242 -12.88 17.93 -18.99
C ASP A 242 -12.07 17.91 -20.30
N SER A 243 -12.36 16.95 -21.19
CA SER A 243 -11.77 16.89 -22.53
C SER A 243 -12.29 17.96 -23.51
N GLY A 244 -13.49 18.50 -23.29
CA GLY A 244 -14.18 19.41 -24.21
C GLY A 244 -14.57 18.83 -25.58
N ARG A 245 -14.30 17.55 -25.84
CA ARG A 245 -14.49 16.89 -27.16
C ARG A 245 -15.76 16.05 -27.25
N PHE A 246 -16.14 15.43 -26.15
CA PHE A 246 -17.14 14.35 -26.15
C PHE A 246 -18.50 14.85 -25.68
N GLY A 247 -19.16 15.66 -26.51
CA GLY A 247 -20.45 16.27 -26.20
C GLY A 247 -20.33 17.73 -25.74
N ALA A 248 -21.35 18.53 -26.02
CA ALA A 248 -21.38 19.96 -25.71
C ALA A 248 -22.01 20.29 -24.35
N ASP A 249 -22.81 19.37 -23.80
CA ASP A 249 -23.56 19.54 -22.58
C ASP A 249 -23.59 18.24 -21.76
N PHE A 250 -24.23 18.29 -20.58
CA PHE A 250 -24.32 17.14 -19.69
C PHE A 250 -24.99 15.92 -20.33
N ALA A 251 -26.01 16.12 -21.16
CA ALA A 251 -26.69 15.01 -21.84
C ALA A 251 -25.73 14.30 -22.79
N GLY A 252 -24.96 15.07 -23.59
CA GLY A 252 -23.92 14.52 -24.45
C GLY A 252 -22.80 13.82 -23.68
N TRP A 253 -22.34 14.39 -22.55
CA TRP A 253 -21.31 13.77 -21.71
C TRP A 253 -21.78 12.45 -21.10
N LEU A 254 -23.04 12.40 -20.64
CA LEU A 254 -23.65 11.21 -20.07
C LEU A 254 -23.84 10.12 -21.13
N ASP A 255 -24.32 10.47 -22.31
CA ASP A 255 -24.48 9.56 -23.44
C ASP A 255 -23.15 8.90 -23.84
N GLN A 256 -22.10 9.69 -24.00
CA GLN A 256 -20.76 9.18 -24.31
C GLN A 256 -20.21 8.26 -23.21
N ALA A 257 -20.45 8.60 -21.94
CA ALA A 257 -20.05 7.76 -20.82
C ALA A 257 -20.86 6.46 -20.74
N MET A 258 -22.15 6.48 -21.05
CA MET A 258 -23.00 5.29 -21.13
C MET A 258 -22.47 4.33 -22.21
N HIS A 259 -22.29 4.82 -23.44
CA HIS A 259 -21.68 4.04 -24.53
C HIS A 259 -20.29 3.50 -24.16
N ALA A 260 -19.50 4.28 -23.43
CA ALA A 260 -18.18 3.85 -22.96
C ALA A 260 -18.23 2.63 -22.03
N VAL A 261 -19.28 2.51 -21.21
CA VAL A 261 -19.47 1.41 -20.25
C VAL A 261 -20.15 0.20 -20.89
N THR A 262 -21.10 0.40 -21.81
CA THR A 262 -21.93 -0.68 -22.38
C THR A 262 -21.35 -1.32 -23.64
N ASP A 263 -20.82 -0.52 -24.57
CA ASP A 263 -20.64 -0.98 -25.96
C ASP A 263 -19.17 -1.17 -26.39
N ARG A 264 -18.23 -0.46 -25.75
CA ARG A 264 -16.84 -0.38 -26.21
C ARG A 264 -16.12 -1.72 -26.33
N ALA A 265 -16.39 -2.65 -25.42
CA ALA A 265 -15.78 -3.98 -25.48
C ALA A 265 -16.17 -4.72 -26.78
N SER A 266 -17.46 -4.66 -27.15
CA SER A 266 -17.97 -5.28 -28.37
C SER A 266 -17.53 -4.54 -29.64
N GLU A 267 -17.46 -3.20 -29.61
CA GLU A 267 -16.94 -2.41 -30.71
C GLU A 267 -15.48 -2.74 -31.04
N VAL A 268 -14.61 -2.74 -30.02
CA VAL A 268 -13.20 -3.09 -30.18
C VAL A 268 -13.06 -4.52 -30.70
N GLY A 269 -13.86 -5.46 -30.16
CA GLY A 269 -13.85 -6.85 -30.66
C GLY A 269 -14.18 -6.94 -32.15
N ARG A 270 -15.18 -6.19 -32.63
CA ARG A 270 -15.50 -6.13 -34.06
C ARG A 270 -14.38 -5.49 -34.87
N GLN A 271 -13.78 -4.40 -34.40
CA GLN A 271 -12.67 -3.74 -35.11
C GLN A 271 -11.46 -4.66 -35.21
N VAL A 272 -11.03 -5.29 -34.11
CA VAL A 272 -9.86 -6.18 -34.13
C VAL A 272 -10.12 -7.45 -34.96
N ALA A 273 -11.37 -7.91 -35.06
CA ALA A 273 -11.75 -8.99 -35.97
C ALA A 273 -11.69 -8.56 -37.45
N ALA A 274 -12.03 -7.31 -37.76
CA ALA A 274 -11.94 -6.74 -39.10
C ALA A 274 -10.50 -6.45 -39.52
N VAL A 275 -9.68 -5.94 -38.60
CA VAL A 275 -8.25 -5.67 -38.79
C VAL A 275 -7.47 -6.98 -38.75
N ARG A 276 -7.11 -7.50 -39.92
CA ARG A 276 -6.48 -8.84 -40.04
C ARG A 276 -4.96 -8.81 -40.05
N THR A 277 -4.34 -7.66 -40.32
CA THR A 277 -2.87 -7.58 -40.43
C THR A 277 -2.22 -7.37 -39.06
N ALA A 278 -1.05 -7.98 -38.86
CA ALA A 278 -0.28 -7.78 -37.63
C ALA A 278 0.20 -6.32 -37.44
N PRO A 279 0.69 -5.62 -38.49
CA PRO A 279 1.02 -4.20 -38.41
C PRO A 279 -0.12 -3.31 -37.90
N GLU A 280 -1.33 -3.45 -38.42
CA GLU A 280 -2.46 -2.61 -38.00
C GLU A 280 -2.90 -2.92 -36.56
N ARG A 281 -2.89 -4.19 -36.14
CA ARG A 281 -3.17 -4.57 -34.74
C ARG A 281 -2.11 -4.00 -33.79
N ALA A 282 -0.84 -4.06 -34.18
CA ALA A 282 0.25 -3.48 -33.42
C ALA A 282 0.13 -1.95 -33.35
N LEU A 283 -0.29 -1.28 -34.42
CA LEU A 283 -0.51 0.18 -34.42
C LEU A 283 -1.67 0.58 -33.51
N LEU A 284 -2.75 -0.20 -33.53
CA LEU A 284 -3.90 0.01 -32.65
C LEU A 284 -3.48 -0.11 -31.17
N LEU A 285 -2.70 -1.13 -30.83
CA LEU A 285 -2.19 -1.35 -29.48
C LEU A 285 -1.16 -0.30 -29.06
N ALA A 286 -0.21 0.04 -29.94
CA ALA A 286 0.81 1.05 -29.68
C ALA A 286 0.15 2.42 -29.40
N THR A 287 -0.79 2.84 -30.25
CA THR A 287 -1.57 4.07 -30.03
C THR A 287 -2.35 4.00 -28.72
N ALA A 288 -2.94 2.85 -28.37
CA ALA A 288 -3.67 2.72 -27.11
C ALA A 288 -2.76 2.78 -25.86
N MET A 289 -1.52 2.32 -25.94
CA MET A 289 -0.56 2.45 -24.84
C MET A 289 0.02 3.87 -24.72
N PHE A 290 0.25 4.50 -25.87
CA PHE A 290 0.85 5.84 -26.02
C PHE A 290 -0.19 6.91 -26.38
N GLU A 291 -1.44 6.72 -25.99
CA GLU A 291 -2.52 7.68 -26.25
C GLU A 291 -2.12 9.06 -25.70
N GLU A 292 -2.38 10.10 -26.48
CA GLU A 292 -1.95 11.48 -26.28
C GLU A 292 -0.45 11.73 -26.49
N ALA A 293 0.36 10.75 -26.88
CA ALA A 293 1.75 10.99 -27.30
C ALA A 293 1.80 11.51 -28.75
N ARG A 294 2.91 12.16 -29.11
CA ARG A 294 3.17 12.65 -30.46
C ARG A 294 3.26 11.50 -31.48
N ALA A 295 2.83 11.77 -32.71
CA ALA A 295 2.75 10.78 -33.79
C ALA A 295 4.10 10.09 -34.12
N ASP A 296 5.21 10.84 -34.05
CA ASP A 296 6.58 10.34 -34.23
C ASP A 296 6.95 9.29 -33.17
N ILE A 297 6.58 9.53 -31.91
CA ILE A 297 6.80 8.59 -30.80
C ILE A 297 5.97 7.33 -30.95
N VAL A 298 4.70 7.46 -31.34
CA VAL A 298 3.82 6.31 -31.55
C VAL A 298 4.32 5.46 -32.73
N TYR A 299 4.82 6.09 -33.78
CA TYR A 299 5.44 5.40 -34.92
C TYR A 299 6.65 4.57 -34.47
N GLU A 300 7.56 5.15 -33.68
CA GLU A 300 8.72 4.44 -33.13
C GLU A 300 8.30 3.31 -32.18
N ALA A 301 7.31 3.55 -31.32
CA ALA A 301 6.78 2.54 -30.40
C ALA A 301 6.11 1.38 -31.16
N TRP A 302 5.39 1.66 -32.24
CA TRP A 302 4.75 0.67 -33.10
C TRP A 302 5.77 -0.25 -33.77
N HIS A 303 6.81 0.30 -34.39
CA HIS A 303 7.89 -0.50 -34.98
C HIS A 303 8.67 -1.29 -33.93
N GLY A 304 8.89 -0.69 -32.75
CA GLY A 304 9.47 -1.39 -31.61
C GLY A 304 8.63 -2.60 -31.16
N LEU A 305 7.29 -2.50 -31.24
CA LEU A 305 6.40 -3.61 -30.94
C LEU A 305 6.52 -4.72 -31.99
N LEU A 306 6.47 -4.36 -33.28
CA LEU A 306 6.59 -5.32 -34.40
C LEU A 306 7.89 -6.12 -34.32
N LYS A 307 9.01 -5.43 -34.03
CA LYS A 307 10.30 -6.08 -33.80
C LYS A 307 10.27 -7.02 -32.61
N THR A 308 9.62 -6.63 -31.51
CA THR A 308 9.56 -7.43 -30.28
C THR A 308 8.74 -8.70 -30.49
N VAL A 309 7.63 -8.63 -31.23
CA VAL A 309 6.81 -9.81 -31.60
C VAL A 309 7.36 -10.56 -32.82
N ARG A 310 8.60 -10.25 -33.25
CA ARG A 310 9.33 -10.92 -34.34
C ARG A 310 8.56 -10.93 -35.67
N HIS A 311 7.83 -9.86 -35.97
CA HIS A 311 7.21 -9.70 -37.28
C HIS A 311 8.29 -9.47 -38.34
N GLU A 312 8.23 -10.20 -39.45
CA GLU A 312 9.11 -9.99 -40.60
C GLU A 312 8.73 -8.69 -41.32
N GLU A 313 9.71 -7.81 -41.55
CA GLU A 313 9.46 -6.56 -42.26
C GLU A 313 9.19 -6.83 -43.75
N GLU A 314 8.14 -6.21 -44.29
CA GLU A 314 7.87 -6.27 -45.73
C GLU A 314 9.05 -5.70 -46.53
N THR A 315 9.47 -6.39 -47.59
CA THR A 315 10.57 -5.99 -48.48
C THR A 315 10.26 -4.74 -49.33
N THR A 316 9.09 -4.12 -49.13
CA THR A 316 8.67 -2.88 -49.78
C THR A 316 9.39 -1.68 -49.17
N THR A 317 9.79 -0.73 -50.01
CA THR A 317 10.43 0.52 -49.56
C THR A 317 9.42 1.39 -48.80
N GLU A 318 9.86 2.15 -47.79
CA GLU A 318 8.97 2.98 -46.96
C GLU A 318 8.08 3.94 -47.77
N LEU A 319 8.61 4.53 -48.85
CA LEU A 319 7.86 5.44 -49.73
C LEU A 319 6.78 4.74 -50.58
N ALA A 320 6.87 3.42 -50.74
CA ALA A 320 5.90 2.62 -51.48
C ALA A 320 4.81 2.00 -50.57
N ARG A 321 4.95 2.17 -49.24
CA ARG A 321 3.97 1.67 -48.27
C ARG A 321 2.81 2.66 -48.12
N THR A 322 1.67 2.15 -47.66
CA THR A 322 0.51 2.98 -47.27
C THR A 322 0.94 4.06 -46.28
N ASP A 323 0.50 5.28 -46.54
CA ASP A 323 0.81 6.46 -45.72
C ASP A 323 0.41 6.24 -44.26
N PHE A 324 1.24 6.75 -43.34
CA PHE A 324 1.00 6.59 -41.91
C PHE A 324 -0.31 7.26 -41.47
N GLY A 325 -0.65 8.42 -42.04
CA GLY A 325 -1.91 9.10 -41.78
C GLY A 325 -3.12 8.29 -42.28
N GLU A 326 -3.01 7.69 -43.46
CA GLU A 326 -4.06 6.81 -44.00
C GLU A 326 -4.30 5.59 -43.11
N ARG A 327 -3.23 4.96 -42.59
CA ARG A 327 -3.34 3.85 -41.62
C ARG A 327 -4.02 4.28 -40.32
N LEU A 328 -3.70 5.47 -39.80
CA LEU A 328 -4.33 6.01 -38.60
C LEU A 328 -5.83 6.27 -38.82
N ALA A 329 -6.18 6.91 -39.92
CA ALA A 329 -7.56 7.19 -40.29
C ALA A 329 -8.38 5.90 -40.46
N GLY A 330 -7.82 4.88 -41.11
CA GLY A 330 -8.45 3.56 -41.25
C GLY A 330 -8.74 2.85 -39.92
N LEU A 331 -8.04 3.24 -38.85
CA LEU A 331 -8.22 2.72 -37.48
C LEU A 331 -9.05 3.64 -36.57
N GLY A 332 -9.55 4.77 -37.07
CA GLY A 332 -10.28 5.76 -36.25
C GLY A 332 -9.39 6.46 -35.23
N ILE A 333 -8.13 6.70 -35.60
CA ILE A 333 -7.15 7.43 -34.80
C ILE A 333 -6.97 8.81 -35.40
N GLU A 334 -7.22 9.84 -34.61
CA GLU A 334 -7.04 11.23 -34.99
C GLU A 334 -5.69 11.77 -34.52
N ARG A 335 -5.15 12.70 -35.29
CA ARG A 335 -4.04 13.55 -34.91
C ARG A 335 -4.59 14.93 -34.54
N ASP A 336 -4.29 15.39 -33.33
CA ASP A 336 -4.69 16.72 -32.88
C ASP A 336 -3.78 17.84 -33.46
N PRO A 337 -4.12 19.12 -33.27
CA PRO A 337 -3.30 20.24 -33.76
C PRO A 337 -1.86 20.24 -33.24
N ASP A 338 -1.62 19.70 -32.04
CA ASP A 338 -0.28 19.57 -31.44
C ASP A 338 0.48 18.34 -31.95
N GLY A 339 -0.14 17.55 -32.84
CA GLY A 339 0.40 16.36 -33.44
C GLY A 339 0.36 15.11 -32.56
N ARG A 340 -0.44 15.13 -31.48
CA ARG A 340 -0.66 13.99 -30.58
C ARG A 340 -1.77 13.08 -31.11
N LEU A 341 -1.60 11.79 -30.92
CA LEU A 341 -2.54 10.77 -31.40
C LEU A 341 -3.54 10.38 -30.32
N ARG A 342 -4.80 10.26 -30.71
CA ARG A 342 -5.91 9.93 -29.82
C ARG A 342 -7.02 9.23 -30.58
N PHE A 343 -7.86 8.49 -29.87
CA PHE A 343 -9.04 7.90 -30.49
C PHE A 343 -10.18 8.92 -30.59
N GLU A 344 -11.02 8.73 -31.61
CA GLU A 344 -12.26 9.49 -31.85
C GLU A 344 -13.32 9.25 -30.77
N ARG A 345 -13.16 8.19 -29.99
CA ARG A 345 -14.20 7.63 -29.12
C ARG A 345 -13.74 7.63 -27.67
N LEU A 346 -14.60 8.11 -26.77
CA LEU A 346 -14.32 8.12 -25.33
C LEU A 346 -13.99 6.71 -24.81
N ALA A 347 -12.90 6.62 -24.04
CA ALA A 347 -12.39 5.39 -23.42
C ALA A 347 -12.07 4.23 -24.38
N TYR A 348 -11.92 4.51 -25.68
CA TYR A 348 -11.65 3.47 -26.68
C TYR A 348 -10.29 2.81 -26.47
N ALA A 349 -9.24 3.59 -26.21
CA ALA A 349 -7.92 3.06 -25.90
C ALA A 349 -7.95 2.09 -24.71
N ASP A 350 -8.77 2.37 -23.69
CA ASP A 350 -8.93 1.50 -22.53
C ASP A 350 -9.53 0.15 -22.89
N ALA A 351 -10.54 0.16 -23.75
CA ALA A 351 -11.15 -1.05 -24.29
C ALA A 351 -10.17 -1.82 -25.19
N VAL A 352 -9.38 -1.15 -26.03
CA VAL A 352 -8.30 -1.77 -26.83
C VAL A 352 -7.29 -2.48 -25.93
N ARG A 353 -6.73 -1.79 -24.93
CA ARG A 353 -5.79 -2.38 -23.97
C ARG A 353 -6.40 -3.61 -23.28
N THR A 354 -7.66 -3.49 -22.83
CA THR A 354 -8.40 -4.60 -22.20
C THR A 354 -8.50 -5.80 -23.14
N TYR A 355 -8.90 -5.56 -24.40
CA TYR A 355 -9.09 -6.59 -25.40
C TYR A 355 -7.78 -7.35 -25.68
N PHE A 356 -6.67 -6.64 -25.89
CA PHE A 356 -5.40 -7.29 -26.20
C PHE A 356 -4.89 -8.15 -25.04
N TRP A 357 -4.99 -7.65 -23.80
CA TRP A 357 -4.59 -8.43 -22.62
C TRP A 357 -5.48 -9.64 -22.38
N ALA A 358 -6.79 -9.54 -22.64
CA ALA A 358 -7.73 -10.63 -22.48
C ALA A 358 -7.55 -11.72 -23.55
N ASN A 359 -7.39 -11.34 -24.82
CA ASN A 359 -7.48 -12.27 -25.95
C ASN A 359 -6.14 -12.75 -26.50
N PHE A 360 -5.02 -12.10 -26.16
CA PHE A 360 -3.68 -12.50 -26.59
C PHE A 360 -2.75 -12.78 -25.40
N PRO A 361 -2.98 -13.86 -24.63
CA PRO A 361 -2.14 -14.18 -23.48
C PRO A 361 -0.69 -14.51 -23.86
N GLY A 362 -0.44 -15.04 -25.05
CA GLY A 362 0.89 -15.47 -25.51
C GLY A 362 1.89 -14.33 -25.72
N ILE A 363 1.43 -13.10 -25.98
CA ILE A 363 2.33 -11.95 -26.24
C ILE A 363 2.65 -11.15 -24.97
N ARG A 364 2.12 -11.53 -23.80
CA ARG A 364 2.24 -10.70 -22.57
C ARG A 364 3.69 -10.50 -22.13
N ASP A 365 4.54 -11.50 -22.34
CA ASP A 365 5.97 -11.41 -22.02
C ASP A 365 6.69 -10.46 -22.99
N ASP A 366 6.35 -10.54 -24.29
CA ASP A 366 6.81 -9.62 -25.33
C ASP A 366 6.36 -8.19 -25.05
N LEU A 367 5.11 -8.00 -24.61
CA LEU A 367 4.58 -6.68 -24.24
C LEU A 367 5.32 -6.08 -23.04
N ARG A 368 5.69 -6.89 -22.03
CA ARG A 368 6.55 -6.44 -20.93
C ARG A 368 7.90 -5.97 -21.47
N GLU A 369 8.54 -6.76 -22.32
CA GLU A 369 9.86 -6.44 -22.89
C GLU A 369 9.81 -5.16 -23.75
N TRP A 370 8.78 -5.04 -24.59
CA TRP A 370 8.51 -3.87 -25.42
C TRP A 370 8.33 -2.62 -24.57
N ILE A 371 7.44 -2.64 -23.56
CA ILE A 371 7.20 -1.49 -22.69
C ILE A 371 8.46 -1.11 -21.89
N GLY A 372 9.25 -2.10 -21.47
CA GLY A 372 10.53 -1.86 -20.79
C GLY A 372 11.48 -0.97 -21.59
N ARG A 373 11.47 -1.07 -22.93
CA ARG A 373 12.21 -0.19 -23.84
C ARG A 373 11.42 1.07 -24.23
N ALA A 374 10.18 0.90 -24.65
CA ALA A 374 9.37 1.94 -25.28
C ALA A 374 8.98 3.06 -24.29
N ALA A 375 8.88 2.77 -22.99
CA ALA A 375 8.71 3.80 -21.97
C ALA A 375 9.94 4.72 -21.80
N GLY A 376 11.05 4.46 -22.51
CA GLY A 376 12.28 5.24 -22.51
C GLY A 376 12.57 5.98 -23.82
N LEU A 377 11.62 6.03 -24.76
CA LEU A 377 11.80 6.72 -26.02
C LEU A 377 12.10 8.22 -25.81
N ARG A 378 12.96 8.76 -26.67
CA ARG A 378 13.34 10.18 -26.65
C ARG A 378 12.15 10.99 -27.14
N GLY A 379 11.83 12.09 -26.45
CA GLY A 379 10.67 12.93 -26.78
C GLY A 379 9.41 12.66 -25.96
N LEU A 380 9.37 11.56 -25.18
CA LEU A 380 8.37 11.38 -24.12
C LEU A 380 8.60 12.39 -22.99
N THR A 381 7.54 13.10 -22.60
CA THR A 381 7.53 13.94 -21.40
C THR A 381 7.54 13.08 -20.12
N ALA A 382 7.74 13.70 -18.97
CA ALA A 382 7.65 13.00 -17.69
C ALA A 382 6.26 12.39 -17.48
N ASP A 383 5.20 13.12 -17.84
CA ASP A 383 3.81 12.68 -17.71
C ASP A 383 3.50 11.53 -18.67
N ASP A 384 3.98 11.58 -19.92
CA ASP A 384 3.80 10.48 -20.88
C ASP A 384 4.39 9.17 -20.32
N ARG A 385 5.60 9.25 -19.72
CA ARG A 385 6.27 8.09 -19.12
C ARG A 385 5.47 7.50 -17.96
N VAL A 386 4.95 8.34 -17.08
CA VAL A 386 4.11 7.92 -15.95
C VAL A 386 2.81 7.29 -16.47
N ASN A 387 2.14 7.92 -17.43
CA ASN A 387 0.89 7.42 -18.01
C ASN A 387 1.06 6.05 -18.68
N ILE A 388 2.17 5.82 -19.41
CA ILE A 388 2.48 4.50 -19.99
C ILE A 388 2.60 3.44 -18.89
N VAL A 389 3.29 3.76 -17.79
CA VAL A 389 3.47 2.86 -16.65
C VAL A 389 2.13 2.52 -16.00
N VAL A 390 1.29 3.53 -15.75
CA VAL A 390 -0.05 3.33 -15.19
C VAL A 390 -0.89 2.44 -16.09
N ARG A 391 -0.99 2.77 -17.39
CA ARG A 391 -1.75 1.99 -18.38
C ARG A 391 -1.26 0.55 -18.46
N PHE A 392 0.05 0.31 -18.46
CA PHE A 392 0.61 -1.04 -18.52
C PHE A 392 0.36 -1.80 -17.21
N GLY A 393 0.59 -1.15 -16.08
CA GLY A 393 0.46 -1.75 -14.76
C GLY A 393 -0.97 -2.15 -14.45
N GLU A 394 -1.96 -1.31 -14.77
CA GLU A 394 -3.38 -1.63 -14.61
C GLU A 394 -3.75 -2.92 -15.36
N ARG A 395 -3.29 -3.08 -16.60
CA ARG A 395 -3.60 -4.26 -17.43
C ARG A 395 -2.89 -5.52 -16.93
N THR A 396 -1.64 -5.36 -16.54
CA THR A 396 -0.80 -6.44 -16.00
C THR A 396 -1.35 -6.97 -14.67
N LEU A 397 -1.76 -6.07 -13.78
CA LEU A 397 -2.41 -6.43 -12.52
C LEU A 397 -3.80 -7.02 -12.76
N ALA A 398 -4.57 -6.50 -13.73
CA ALA A 398 -5.86 -7.07 -14.09
C ALA A 398 -5.75 -8.54 -14.51
N VAL A 399 -4.76 -8.93 -15.31
CA VAL A 399 -4.59 -10.34 -15.71
C VAL A 399 -3.83 -11.20 -14.69
N GLY A 400 -3.56 -10.66 -13.50
CA GLY A 400 -2.92 -11.40 -12.41
C GLY A 400 -1.43 -11.69 -12.63
N ARG A 401 -0.70 -10.80 -13.30
CA ARG A 401 0.75 -10.90 -13.55
C ARG A 401 1.56 -9.83 -12.80
N PRO A 402 1.47 -9.74 -11.45
CA PRO A 402 2.21 -8.72 -10.70
C PRO A 402 3.74 -8.83 -10.86
N ASP A 403 4.23 -10.02 -11.22
CA ASP A 403 5.62 -10.30 -11.59
C ASP A 403 6.11 -9.42 -12.74
N HIS A 404 5.33 -9.28 -13.81
CA HIS A 404 5.72 -8.47 -14.98
C HIS A 404 5.96 -7.01 -14.63
N LEU A 405 5.11 -6.45 -13.76
CA LEU A 405 5.25 -5.06 -13.34
C LEU A 405 6.47 -4.88 -12.44
N PHE A 406 6.73 -5.81 -11.52
CA PHE A 406 7.90 -5.76 -10.65
C PHE A 406 9.23 -5.96 -11.40
N ASP A 407 9.25 -6.82 -12.42
CA ASP A 407 10.42 -7.00 -13.28
C ASP A 407 10.80 -5.68 -13.99
N LEU A 408 9.80 -4.89 -14.40
CA LEU A 408 10.03 -3.57 -14.97
C LEU A 408 10.53 -2.56 -13.95
N VAL A 409 10.04 -2.61 -12.70
CA VAL A 409 10.59 -1.81 -11.59
C VAL A 409 12.09 -2.06 -11.44
N ALA A 410 12.51 -3.34 -11.38
CA ALA A 410 13.93 -3.69 -11.28
C ALA A 410 14.72 -3.23 -12.52
N CYS A 411 14.20 -3.49 -13.72
CA CYS A 411 14.85 -3.12 -14.98
C CYS A 411 15.08 -1.60 -15.11
N TRP A 412 14.08 -0.78 -14.76
CA TRP A 412 14.20 0.67 -14.81
C TRP A 412 15.09 1.22 -13.69
N ALA A 413 15.02 0.62 -12.50
CA ALA A 413 15.88 1.00 -11.39
C ALA A 413 17.38 0.79 -11.72
N ASP A 414 17.72 -0.31 -12.38
CA ASP A 414 19.11 -0.66 -12.73
C ASP A 414 19.70 0.23 -13.84
N ARG A 415 18.85 0.79 -14.72
CA ARG A 415 19.27 1.66 -15.83
C ARG A 415 19.49 3.12 -15.41
N ALA A 416 19.09 3.50 -14.20
CA ALA A 416 19.24 4.85 -13.66
C ALA A 416 20.66 5.08 -13.12
N THR A 417 21.66 5.15 -14.02
CA THR A 417 23.03 5.51 -13.63
C THR A 417 23.09 7.01 -13.31
N GLY A 418 23.42 7.35 -12.06
CA GLY A 418 23.65 8.73 -11.61
C GLY A 418 22.40 9.59 -11.35
N THR A 419 21.18 9.12 -11.64
CA THR A 419 19.94 9.83 -11.31
C THR A 419 19.36 9.40 -9.96
N PRO A 420 18.69 10.32 -9.20
CA PRO A 420 18.25 10.04 -7.84
C PRO A 420 17.26 8.88 -7.74
N CYS A 421 16.36 8.73 -8.71
CA CYS A 421 15.39 7.63 -8.79
C CYS A 421 14.68 7.68 -10.15
N ASP A 422 14.43 6.54 -10.80
CA ASP A 422 13.61 6.53 -12.01
C ASP A 422 12.13 6.67 -11.64
N PRO A 423 11.41 7.73 -12.06
CA PRO A 423 10.01 7.94 -11.72
C PRO A 423 9.08 6.83 -12.22
N ARG A 424 9.47 6.13 -13.31
CA ARG A 424 8.70 4.99 -13.84
C ARG A 424 8.73 3.82 -12.87
N ALA A 425 9.89 3.53 -12.31
CA ALA A 425 10.06 2.46 -11.34
C ALA A 425 9.27 2.72 -10.05
N VAL A 426 9.30 3.97 -9.57
CA VAL A 426 8.52 4.38 -8.39
C VAL A 426 7.02 4.26 -8.67
N THR A 427 6.53 4.84 -9.77
CA THR A 427 5.11 4.80 -10.15
C THR A 427 4.60 3.36 -10.28
N ALA A 428 5.37 2.48 -10.94
CA ALA A 428 5.01 1.07 -11.10
C ALA A 428 4.92 0.34 -9.75
N LEU A 429 5.85 0.63 -8.84
CA LEU A 429 5.87 0.05 -7.51
C LEU A 429 4.71 0.56 -6.65
N GLU A 430 4.43 1.87 -6.69
CA GLU A 430 3.30 2.49 -5.99
C GLU A 430 1.95 1.95 -6.47
N LEU A 431 1.78 1.80 -7.79
CA LEU A 431 0.59 1.18 -8.38
C LEU A 431 0.41 -0.25 -7.88
N GLY A 432 1.49 -1.03 -7.82
CA GLY A 432 1.48 -2.39 -7.29
C GLY A 432 1.16 -2.44 -5.79
N LEU A 433 1.74 -1.53 -5.00
CA LEU A 433 1.53 -1.41 -3.55
C LEU A 433 0.11 -1.00 -3.17
N GLY A 434 -0.47 -0.07 -3.94
CA GLY A 434 -1.85 0.39 -3.80
C GLY A 434 -2.88 -0.60 -4.35
N HIS A 435 -2.46 -1.62 -5.11
CA HIS A 435 -3.39 -2.57 -5.69
C HIS A 435 -4.06 -3.46 -4.64
N GLU A 436 -5.38 -3.50 -4.62
CA GLU A 436 -6.14 -4.18 -3.56
C GLU A 436 -5.81 -5.67 -3.39
N LYS A 437 -5.62 -6.39 -4.51
CA LYS A 437 -5.35 -7.83 -4.50
C LYS A 437 -3.86 -8.17 -4.40
N PHE A 438 -2.99 -7.30 -4.90
CA PHE A 438 -1.57 -7.62 -5.13
C PHE A 438 -0.62 -6.79 -4.25
N GLY A 439 -1.10 -5.79 -3.52
CA GLY A 439 -0.27 -4.99 -2.63
C GLY A 439 0.50 -5.83 -1.62
N GLY A 440 -0.11 -6.88 -1.05
CA GLY A 440 0.57 -7.83 -0.18
C GLY A 440 1.69 -8.62 -0.89
N TRP A 441 1.49 -8.97 -2.16
CA TRP A 441 2.52 -9.59 -3.00
C TRP A 441 3.70 -8.65 -3.24
N PHE A 442 3.44 -7.37 -3.56
CA PHE A 442 4.50 -6.36 -3.74
C PHE A 442 5.26 -6.10 -2.44
N ARG A 443 4.54 -5.94 -1.31
CA ARG A 443 5.17 -5.79 0.01
C ARG A 443 6.06 -6.97 0.35
N LYS A 444 5.60 -8.21 0.12
CA LYS A 444 6.41 -9.41 0.30
C LYS A 444 7.64 -9.39 -0.60
N ARG A 445 7.47 -9.06 -1.89
CA ARG A 445 8.59 -8.97 -2.83
C ARG A 445 9.63 -7.93 -2.44
N MET A 446 9.21 -6.75 -1.99
CA MET A 446 10.11 -5.74 -1.46
C MET A 446 10.89 -6.26 -0.25
N TYR A 447 10.21 -6.95 0.69
CA TYR A 447 10.87 -7.57 1.84
C TYR A 447 11.91 -8.61 1.41
N ASP A 448 11.52 -9.53 0.53
CA ASP A 448 12.42 -10.55 -0.01
C ASP A 448 13.64 -9.92 -0.69
N CYS A 449 13.47 -8.79 -1.40
CA CYS A 449 14.57 -8.05 -2.03
C CYS A 449 15.53 -7.43 -1.01
N VAL A 450 15.04 -6.84 0.09
CA VAL A 450 15.92 -6.16 1.07
C VAL A 450 16.55 -7.12 2.07
N VAL A 451 15.91 -8.25 2.36
CA VAL A 451 16.40 -9.26 3.32
C VAL A 451 17.44 -10.18 2.70
N ARG A 452 17.30 -10.55 1.42
CA ARG A 452 18.25 -11.45 0.78
C ARG A 452 19.63 -10.79 0.71
N SER A 453 20.62 -11.48 1.29
CA SER A 453 22.05 -11.14 1.24
C SER A 453 22.60 -11.39 -0.17
N GLY A 454 22.14 -10.62 -1.14
CA GLY A 454 22.58 -10.59 -2.53
C GLY A 454 22.60 -9.15 -3.05
N SER A 455 23.26 -8.91 -4.18
CA SER A 455 23.49 -7.58 -4.77
C SER A 455 22.19 -6.91 -5.26
N LEU A 456 21.36 -6.46 -4.32
CA LEU A 456 20.38 -5.42 -4.60
C LEU A 456 21.15 -4.22 -5.15
N SER A 457 20.84 -3.82 -6.37
CA SER A 457 21.48 -2.66 -7.00
C SER A 457 21.19 -1.39 -6.21
N ASP A 458 22.10 -0.43 -6.26
CA ASP A 458 21.90 0.88 -5.63
C ASP A 458 20.67 1.60 -6.21
N GLY A 459 20.40 1.41 -7.51
CA GLY A 459 19.20 1.95 -8.17
C GLY A 459 17.91 1.39 -7.57
N LEU A 460 17.83 0.06 -7.42
CA LEU A 460 16.66 -0.57 -6.81
C LEU A 460 16.53 -0.24 -5.33
N ALA A 461 17.64 -0.13 -4.59
CA ALA A 461 17.63 0.32 -3.20
C ALA A 461 17.04 1.74 -3.04
N ARG A 462 17.35 2.67 -3.95
CA ARG A 462 16.76 4.01 -3.97
C ARG A 462 15.26 3.97 -4.27
N VAL A 463 14.83 3.20 -5.28
CA VAL A 463 13.39 3.03 -5.60
C VAL A 463 12.61 2.44 -4.43
N LEU A 464 13.15 1.41 -3.77
CA LEU A 464 12.52 0.79 -2.60
C LEU A 464 12.45 1.76 -1.41
N THR A 465 13.49 2.56 -1.19
CA THR A 465 13.50 3.61 -0.16
C THR A 465 12.42 4.64 -0.43
N THR A 466 12.36 5.16 -1.65
CA THR A 466 11.35 6.14 -2.08
C THR A 466 9.93 5.59 -1.90
N ALA A 467 9.65 4.36 -2.34
CA ALA A 467 8.33 3.75 -2.15
C ALA A 467 7.99 3.48 -0.67
N CYS A 468 8.99 3.19 0.17
CA CYS A 468 8.77 3.10 1.61
C CYS A 468 8.36 4.46 2.20
N VAL A 469 8.99 5.54 1.77
CA VAL A 469 8.70 6.91 2.24
C VAL A 469 7.37 7.44 1.70
N GLN A 470 7.09 7.26 0.40
CA GLN A 470 5.93 7.86 -0.26
C GLN A 470 4.64 7.04 -0.07
N SER A 471 4.74 5.71 -0.03
CA SER A 471 3.57 4.83 0.01
C SER A 471 3.44 4.05 1.32
N LEU A 472 4.48 3.32 1.73
CA LEU A 472 4.38 2.45 2.91
C LEU A 472 4.38 3.23 4.23
N SER A 473 4.99 4.41 4.32
CA SER A 473 4.97 5.20 5.57
C SER A 473 3.54 5.60 5.95
N ALA A 474 2.72 5.95 4.96
CA ALA A 474 1.33 6.35 5.14
C ALA A 474 0.41 5.14 5.36
N THR A 475 0.67 4.04 4.67
CA THR A 475 -0.26 2.89 4.59
C THR A 475 0.16 1.69 5.43
N HIS A 476 1.46 1.46 5.67
CA HIS A 476 1.99 0.31 6.40
C HIS A 476 3.28 0.71 7.18
N PRO A 477 3.19 1.66 8.12
CA PRO A 477 4.38 2.27 8.74
C PRO A 477 5.31 1.27 9.44
N ASP A 478 4.75 0.29 10.15
CA ASP A 478 5.53 -0.80 10.78
C ASP A 478 6.36 -1.57 9.73
N GLN A 479 5.76 -1.86 8.58
CA GLN A 479 6.42 -2.55 7.47
C GLN A 479 7.46 -1.69 6.77
N ALA A 480 7.24 -0.37 6.68
CA ALA A 480 8.20 0.59 6.15
C ALA A 480 9.46 0.63 7.04
N VAL A 481 9.29 0.72 8.37
CA VAL A 481 10.40 0.68 9.35
C VAL A 481 11.26 -0.55 9.16
N VAL A 482 10.64 -1.72 9.01
CA VAL A 482 11.37 -2.99 8.81
C VAL A 482 12.22 -2.96 7.53
N ARG A 483 11.66 -2.51 6.40
CA ARG A 483 12.37 -2.48 5.11
C ARG A 483 13.45 -1.41 5.07
N LEU A 484 13.15 -0.21 5.57
CA LEU A 484 14.11 0.88 5.69
C LEU A 484 15.27 0.50 6.61
N HIS A 485 15.02 -0.24 7.70
CA HIS A 485 16.08 -0.77 8.54
C HIS A 485 17.04 -1.66 7.75
N TYR A 486 16.54 -2.65 6.98
CA TYR A 486 17.40 -3.49 6.15
C TYR A 486 18.17 -2.70 5.09
N LEU A 487 17.58 -1.64 4.53
CA LEU A 487 18.24 -0.76 3.56
C LEU A 487 19.31 0.13 4.23
N ALA A 488 19.05 0.65 5.43
CA ALA A 488 19.92 1.58 6.16
C ALA A 488 21.23 0.93 6.65
N VAL A 489 21.23 -0.38 6.88
CA VAL A 489 22.41 -1.14 7.32
C VAL A 489 23.29 -1.64 6.16
N ARG A 490 22.91 -1.36 4.91
CA ARG A 490 23.72 -1.67 3.72
C ARG A 490 24.90 -0.70 3.60
N LYS A 491 25.82 -1.01 2.67
CA LYS A 491 26.90 -0.12 2.25
C LYS A 491 26.46 0.68 1.01
N GLY A 492 27.03 1.88 0.83
CA GLY A 492 26.79 2.75 -0.33
C GLY A 492 25.88 3.95 -0.06
N GLU A 493 25.84 4.91 -0.98
CA GLU A 493 25.06 6.16 -0.85
C GLU A 493 23.55 5.90 -0.67
N ALA A 494 23.02 4.86 -1.30
CA ALA A 494 21.61 4.50 -1.15
C ALA A 494 21.24 4.14 0.30
N ALA A 495 22.19 3.60 1.09
CA ALA A 495 21.98 3.28 2.49
C ALA A 495 21.87 4.53 3.37
N ARG A 496 22.57 5.62 3.03
CA ARG A 496 22.48 6.90 3.75
C ARG A 496 21.09 7.52 3.61
N GLY A 497 20.56 7.57 2.39
CA GLY A 497 19.19 8.04 2.15
C GLY A 497 18.14 7.19 2.87
N ALA A 498 18.31 5.86 2.88
CA ALA A 498 17.43 4.97 3.63
C ALA A 498 17.52 5.19 5.15
N ARG A 499 18.71 5.48 5.67
CA ARG A 499 18.94 5.76 7.09
C ARG A 499 18.24 7.03 7.54
N GLU A 500 18.43 8.13 6.82
CA GLU A 500 17.74 9.40 7.10
C GLU A 500 16.22 9.20 7.08
N ALA A 501 15.70 8.54 6.04
CA ALA A 501 14.28 8.21 5.94
C ALA A 501 13.76 7.34 7.12
N LEU A 502 14.55 6.38 7.59
CA LEU A 502 14.19 5.52 8.72
C LEU A 502 14.09 6.32 10.03
N LEU A 503 15.08 7.18 10.28
CA LEU A 503 15.14 8.03 11.49
C LEU A 503 13.99 9.03 11.49
N ASP A 504 13.72 9.67 10.36
CA ASP A 504 12.62 10.64 10.24
C ASP A 504 11.26 9.96 10.42
N LEU A 505 11.07 8.74 9.88
CA LEU A 505 9.84 7.97 10.08
C LEU A 505 9.63 7.58 11.55
N ALA A 506 10.68 7.07 12.20
CA ALA A 506 10.62 6.68 13.60
C ALA A 506 10.42 7.87 14.55
N GLY A 507 10.98 9.03 14.21
CA GLY A 507 10.83 10.25 15.03
C GLY A 507 9.40 10.84 15.03
N ARG A 508 8.58 10.53 14.01
CA ARG A 508 7.20 11.04 13.90
C ARG A 508 6.18 10.28 14.74
N ASP A 509 6.50 9.05 15.17
CA ASP A 509 5.55 8.18 15.88
C ASP A 509 6.28 7.40 16.97
N ARG A 510 5.88 7.64 18.23
CA ARG A 510 6.49 7.01 19.42
C ARG A 510 6.44 5.48 19.37
N ARG A 511 5.41 4.89 18.75
CA ARG A 511 5.32 3.44 18.59
C ARG A 511 6.33 2.93 17.57
N LEU A 512 6.50 3.64 16.45
CA LEU A 512 7.52 3.29 15.45
C LEU A 512 8.93 3.44 16.01
N TYR A 513 9.15 4.47 16.85
CA TYR A 513 10.38 4.64 17.61
C TYR A 513 10.69 3.42 18.48
N ARG A 514 9.71 2.98 19.29
CA ARG A 514 9.85 1.76 20.11
C ARG A 514 10.08 0.51 19.26
N LEU A 515 9.32 0.32 18.18
CA LEU A 515 9.48 -0.81 17.26
C LEU A 515 10.91 -0.88 16.70
N LEU A 516 11.47 0.28 16.31
CA LEU A 516 12.83 0.36 15.79
C LEU A 516 13.86 0.01 16.88
N ILE A 517 13.73 0.55 18.10
CA ILE A 517 14.61 0.22 19.22
C ILE A 517 14.58 -1.28 19.51
N ASP A 518 13.40 -1.88 19.70
CA ASP A 518 13.27 -3.29 20.02
C ASP A 518 13.89 -4.18 18.93
N ARG A 519 13.69 -3.80 17.66
CA ARG A 519 14.28 -4.51 16.52
C ARG A 519 15.80 -4.42 16.48
N LEU A 520 16.36 -3.22 16.70
CA LEU A 520 17.81 -3.02 16.71
C LEU A 520 18.47 -3.77 17.88
N ARG A 521 17.85 -3.71 19.07
CA ARG A 521 18.31 -4.44 20.26
C ARG A 521 18.35 -5.95 20.02
N ALA A 522 17.30 -6.52 19.43
CA ALA A 522 17.25 -7.94 19.12
C ALA A 522 18.38 -8.36 18.16
N ARG A 523 18.66 -7.54 17.13
CA ARG A 523 19.72 -7.82 16.14
C ARG A 523 21.13 -7.66 16.71
N THR A 524 21.37 -6.62 17.50
CA THR A 524 22.65 -6.41 18.17
C THR A 524 22.99 -7.52 19.16
N ARG A 525 22.00 -8.15 19.81
CA ARG A 525 22.21 -9.27 20.74
C ARG A 525 22.39 -10.63 20.05
N GLY A 526 21.81 -10.83 18.86
CA GLY A 526 21.70 -12.15 18.22
C GLY A 526 22.79 -12.49 17.20
N GLU A 527 23.47 -11.52 16.59
CA GLU A 527 24.37 -11.76 15.44
C GLU A 527 25.84 -11.54 15.82
N LEU A 528 26.61 -12.62 16.00
CA LEU A 528 28.06 -12.58 16.30
C LEU A 528 28.90 -11.94 15.17
N HIS A 529 28.39 -11.93 13.93
CA HIS A 529 28.99 -11.26 12.77
C HIS A 529 27.90 -10.40 12.09
N GLY A 530 28.11 -9.08 12.02
CA GLY A 530 27.14 -8.15 11.40
C GLY A 530 26.38 -7.22 12.36
N ALA A 531 26.62 -7.30 13.67
CA ALA A 531 25.97 -6.42 14.65
C ALA A 531 26.39 -4.93 14.58
N GLU A 532 27.55 -4.62 14.00
CA GLU A 532 28.13 -3.26 14.01
C GLU A 532 27.25 -2.21 13.29
N PRO A 533 26.75 -2.42 12.05
CA PRO A 533 25.79 -1.51 11.42
C PRO A 533 24.52 -1.27 12.24
N HIS A 534 24.02 -2.32 12.91
CA HIS A 534 22.84 -2.23 13.78
C HIS A 534 23.13 -1.43 15.05
N LEU A 535 24.30 -1.63 15.66
CA LEU A 535 24.75 -0.86 16.82
C LEU A 535 24.92 0.63 16.47
N HIS A 536 25.52 0.93 15.31
CA HIS A 536 25.66 2.30 14.83
C HIS A 536 24.29 2.97 14.65
N LEU A 537 23.35 2.29 13.99
CA LEU A 537 22.00 2.80 13.82
C LEU A 537 21.26 2.98 15.17
N LEU A 538 21.45 2.06 16.12
CA LEU A 538 20.90 2.18 17.47
C LEU A 538 21.45 3.42 18.19
N THR A 539 22.76 3.68 18.11
CA THR A 539 23.35 4.89 18.71
C THR A 539 22.82 6.19 18.09
N GLU A 540 22.46 6.19 16.81
CA GLU A 540 21.85 7.35 16.15
C GLU A 540 20.40 7.59 16.60
N VAL A 541 19.58 6.53 16.64
CA VAL A 541 18.17 6.60 17.07
C VAL A 541 18.04 7.12 18.50
N LEU A 542 18.99 6.75 19.37
CA LEU A 542 18.97 7.11 20.79
C LEU A 542 19.47 8.52 21.07
N ARG A 543 19.81 9.33 20.07
CA ARG A 543 20.26 10.73 20.27
C ARG A 543 19.10 11.64 20.67
N SER A 544 19.42 12.71 21.40
CA SER A 544 18.41 13.65 21.90
C SER A 544 17.67 14.40 20.79
N ASP A 545 18.32 14.65 19.64
CA ASP A 545 17.74 15.30 18.46
C ASP A 545 16.81 14.38 17.66
N ARG A 546 16.80 13.08 17.96
CA ARG A 546 16.01 12.06 17.27
C ARG A 546 14.95 11.40 18.16
N ALA A 547 15.01 11.62 19.48
CA ALA A 547 14.02 11.12 20.42
C ALA A 547 12.70 11.92 20.30
N PRO A 548 11.53 11.25 20.34
CA PRO A 548 10.23 11.92 20.41
C PRO A 548 10.10 12.85 21.62
N ASP A 549 9.24 13.86 21.54
CA ASP A 549 8.93 14.77 22.64
C ASP A 549 7.48 14.54 23.13
N PRO A 550 7.24 14.17 24.40
CA PRO A 550 8.22 13.93 25.46
C PRO A 550 9.04 12.63 25.28
N PRO A 551 10.30 12.57 25.78
CA PRO A 551 11.16 11.40 25.63
C PRO A 551 10.56 10.10 26.18
N PRO A 552 10.60 8.99 25.42
CA PRO A 552 10.13 7.69 25.88
C PRO A 552 11.18 7.02 26.78
N TRP A 553 11.29 7.44 28.05
CA TRP A 553 12.32 6.98 28.98
C TRP A 553 12.46 5.45 29.11
N PRO A 554 11.38 4.64 29.18
CA PRO A 554 11.53 3.18 29.24
C PRO A 554 12.23 2.62 28.00
N ASP A 555 11.89 3.12 26.81
CA ASP A 555 12.46 2.64 25.55
C ASP A 555 13.92 3.10 25.39
N LEU A 556 14.22 4.35 25.80
CA LEU A 556 15.59 4.88 25.85
C LEU A 556 16.49 4.11 26.81
N PHE A 557 15.99 3.77 28.00
CA PHE A 557 16.73 2.95 28.97
C PHE A 557 17.12 1.60 28.36
N LEU A 558 16.15 0.91 27.74
CA LEU A 558 16.37 -0.39 27.10
C LEU A 558 17.36 -0.31 25.93
N GLY A 559 17.35 0.79 25.18
CA GLY A 559 18.32 1.04 24.11
C GLY A 559 19.73 1.30 24.64
N TRP A 560 19.87 2.19 25.61
CA TRP A 560 21.16 2.49 26.24
C TRP A 560 21.75 1.30 26.96
N GLU A 561 20.93 0.46 27.59
CA GLU A 561 21.37 -0.80 28.20
C GLU A 561 22.14 -1.65 27.17
N VAL A 562 21.61 -1.78 25.96
CA VAL A 562 22.27 -2.55 24.90
C VAL A 562 23.56 -1.87 24.44
N VAL A 563 23.56 -0.56 24.22
CA VAL A 563 24.77 0.19 23.79
C VAL A 563 25.88 0.09 24.83
N PHE A 564 25.56 0.37 26.11
CA PHE A 564 26.53 0.33 27.21
C PHE A 564 26.91 -1.07 27.64
N SER A 565 26.19 -2.10 27.15
CA SER A 565 26.60 -3.48 27.35
C SER A 565 27.78 -3.90 26.46
N GLN A 566 28.02 -3.18 25.36
CA GLN A 566 29.11 -3.42 24.43
C GLN A 566 30.41 -2.76 24.92
N PRO A 567 31.60 -3.19 24.44
CA PRO A 567 32.84 -2.46 24.68
C PRO A 567 32.71 -0.99 24.27
N PRO A 568 33.30 -0.04 25.04
CA PRO A 568 33.27 1.37 24.67
C PRO A 568 33.78 1.62 23.26
N THR A 569 32.97 2.28 22.44
CA THR A 569 33.32 2.68 21.06
C THR A 569 33.26 4.20 20.92
N GLU A 570 33.87 4.72 19.85
CA GLU A 570 33.77 6.16 19.52
C GLU A 570 32.34 6.62 19.24
N LEU A 571 31.41 5.68 18.97
CA LEU A 571 29.98 5.95 18.77
C LEU A 571 29.28 6.47 20.03
N TRP A 572 29.83 6.24 21.22
CA TRP A 572 29.25 6.74 22.48
C TRP A 572 29.37 8.26 22.58
N ASN A 573 30.42 8.86 22.01
CA ASN A 573 30.70 10.29 22.12
C ASN A 573 29.57 11.16 21.55
N PRO A 574 29.12 11.00 20.28
CA PRO A 574 28.01 11.79 19.75
C PRO A 574 26.69 11.54 20.49
N LEU A 575 26.43 10.29 20.91
CA LEU A 575 25.23 9.93 21.66
C LEU A 575 25.14 10.66 23.00
N VAL A 576 26.16 10.51 23.86
CA VAL A 576 26.18 11.09 25.20
C VAL A 576 26.20 12.62 25.12
N ARG A 577 27.01 13.20 24.23
CA ARG A 577 27.07 14.67 24.04
C ARG A 577 25.74 15.27 23.59
N SER A 578 24.96 14.57 22.76
CA SER A 578 23.64 15.05 22.33
C SER A 578 22.72 15.28 23.54
N TRP A 579 22.70 14.39 24.51
CA TRP A 579 21.88 14.50 25.72
C TRP A 579 22.42 15.52 26.70
N LEU A 580 23.75 15.61 26.90
CA LEU A 580 24.34 16.66 27.73
C LEU A 580 24.00 18.06 27.20
N ASN A 581 24.05 18.26 25.87
CA ASN A 581 23.60 19.50 25.24
C ASN A 581 22.10 19.76 25.44
N ALA A 582 21.26 18.73 25.29
CA ALA A 582 19.82 18.86 25.49
C ALA A 582 19.46 19.25 26.93
N VAL A 583 20.10 18.65 27.94
CA VAL A 583 19.90 19.00 29.35
C VAL A 583 20.43 20.40 29.68
N ALA A 584 21.54 20.81 29.04
CA ALA A 584 22.09 22.16 29.22
C ALA A 584 21.19 23.24 28.60
N GLY A 585 20.44 22.92 27.55
CA GLY A 585 19.45 23.82 26.93
C GLY A 585 18.07 23.76 27.60
N ASP A 586 17.69 22.62 28.17
CA ASP A 586 16.38 22.37 28.77
C ASP A 586 16.50 21.52 30.05
N SER A 587 16.33 22.18 31.19
CA SER A 587 16.46 21.54 32.50
C SER A 587 15.36 20.53 32.83
N THR A 588 14.25 20.48 32.08
CA THR A 588 13.21 19.46 32.25
C THR A 588 13.69 18.07 31.83
N ARG A 589 14.76 18.00 31.03
CA ARG A 589 15.35 16.75 30.52
C ARG A 589 16.38 16.12 31.46
N LYS A 590 16.57 16.64 32.68
CA LYS A 590 17.54 16.14 33.67
C LYS A 590 17.44 14.64 33.94
N MET A 591 16.25 14.04 33.81
CA MET A 591 16.03 12.60 33.95
C MET A 591 16.88 11.77 32.98
N ALA A 592 17.32 12.33 31.84
CA ALA A 592 18.25 11.67 30.94
C ALA A 592 19.55 11.25 31.61
N LEU A 593 20.09 12.08 32.51
CA LEU A 593 21.36 11.83 33.19
C LEU A 593 21.26 10.59 34.07
N GLU A 594 20.21 10.52 34.89
CA GLU A 594 19.95 9.39 35.79
C GLU A 594 19.70 8.10 35.00
N VAL A 595 18.82 8.14 33.99
CA VAL A 595 18.46 6.98 33.17
C VAL A 595 19.68 6.45 32.41
N MET A 596 20.56 7.33 31.91
CA MET A 596 21.79 6.94 31.20
C MET A 596 22.81 6.27 32.11
N VAL A 597 23.03 6.80 33.33
CA VAL A 597 23.90 6.16 34.33
C VAL A 597 23.31 4.82 34.76
N GLY A 598 22.01 4.74 35.02
CA GLY A 598 21.31 3.52 35.38
C GLY A 598 21.45 2.41 34.33
N ALA A 599 21.36 2.76 33.05
CA ALA A 599 21.49 1.82 31.93
C ALA A 599 22.88 1.15 31.83
N THR A 600 23.90 1.67 32.51
CA THR A 600 25.21 0.98 32.60
C THR A 600 25.20 -0.24 33.51
N HIS A 601 24.14 -0.43 34.32
CA HIS A 601 24.06 -1.44 35.38
C HIS A 601 25.29 -1.47 36.31
N GLY A 602 25.94 -0.32 36.52
CA GLY A 602 27.09 -0.21 37.43
C GLY A 602 28.39 -0.81 36.89
N ARG A 603 28.54 -0.97 35.56
CA ARG A 603 29.77 -1.47 34.94
C ARG A 603 30.85 -0.39 34.96
N ALA A 604 31.96 -0.67 35.66
CA ALA A 604 33.04 0.30 35.88
C ALA A 604 33.61 0.89 34.58
N ILE A 605 33.85 0.05 33.56
CA ILE A 605 34.38 0.49 32.25
C ILE A 605 33.41 1.47 31.57
N ALA A 606 32.10 1.19 31.60
CA ALA A 606 31.10 2.05 30.99
C ALA A 606 30.99 3.40 31.73
N LEU A 607 30.94 3.36 33.07
CA LEU A 607 30.89 4.56 33.90
C LEU A 607 32.14 5.44 33.73
N HIS A 608 33.33 4.84 33.66
CA HIS A 608 34.57 5.56 33.40
C HIS A 608 34.54 6.25 32.04
N ARG A 609 34.05 5.57 30.98
CA ARG A 609 33.92 6.20 29.66
C ARG A 609 32.92 7.36 29.67
N LEU A 610 31.77 7.22 30.34
CA LEU A 610 30.80 8.32 30.49
C LEU A 610 31.42 9.54 31.18
N TYR A 611 32.22 9.31 32.23
CA TYR A 611 32.97 10.35 32.92
C TYR A 611 33.96 11.07 31.97
N THR A 612 34.76 10.32 31.21
CA THR A 612 35.70 10.89 30.22
C THR A 612 34.98 11.76 29.18
N ILE A 613 33.85 11.27 28.63
CA ILE A 613 33.08 12.03 27.63
C ILE A 613 32.56 13.35 28.22
N ALA A 614 32.09 13.33 29.47
CA ALA A 614 31.62 14.53 30.15
C ALA A 614 32.75 15.55 30.38
N CYS A 615 33.94 15.09 30.77
CA CYS A 615 35.13 15.95 30.91
C CYS A 615 35.51 16.63 29.59
N ASP A 616 35.60 15.87 28.50
CA ASP A 616 35.92 16.41 27.18
C ASP A 616 34.85 17.39 26.69
N TRP A 617 33.58 17.11 26.98
CA TRP A 617 32.46 17.96 26.62
C TRP A 617 32.51 19.33 27.32
N VAL A 618 32.82 19.37 28.62
CA VAL A 618 33.03 20.63 29.35
C VAL A 618 34.25 21.38 28.82
N GLY A 619 35.35 20.66 28.53
CA GLY A 619 36.59 21.25 28.01
C GLY A 619 36.42 21.97 26.66
N SER A 620 35.45 21.55 25.84
CA SER A 620 35.23 22.09 24.49
C SER A 620 34.60 23.50 24.43
N ALA A 621 33.89 23.95 25.47
CA ALA A 621 33.43 25.34 25.62
C ALA A 621 33.03 25.61 27.08
N ARG A 622 33.73 26.50 27.78
CA ARG A 622 33.48 26.84 29.19
C ARG A 622 32.22 27.70 29.32
N HIS A 623 31.05 27.07 29.36
CA HIS A 623 29.77 27.71 29.61
C HIS A 623 29.21 27.28 30.99
N PRO A 624 28.73 28.18 31.86
CA PRO A 624 28.29 27.84 33.22
C PRO A 624 27.23 26.72 33.30
N SER A 625 26.29 26.70 32.34
CA SER A 625 25.27 25.64 32.26
C SER A 625 25.85 24.26 31.98
N ARG A 626 26.93 24.16 31.18
CA ARG A 626 27.60 22.87 30.91
C ARG A 626 28.30 22.34 32.15
N THR A 627 28.97 23.22 32.89
CA THR A 627 29.62 22.85 34.16
C THR A 627 28.59 22.31 35.16
N ALA A 628 27.44 22.97 35.30
CA ALA A 628 26.38 22.51 36.20
C ALA A 628 25.83 21.12 35.82
N VAL A 629 25.59 20.88 34.52
CA VAL A 629 25.14 19.57 34.02
C VAL A 629 26.18 18.48 34.22
N ALA A 630 27.46 18.77 33.96
CA ALA A 630 28.54 17.81 34.16
C ALA A 630 28.72 17.44 35.64
N THR A 631 28.68 18.43 36.54
CA THR A 631 28.72 18.18 37.99
C THR A 631 27.58 17.26 38.44
N LEU A 632 26.36 17.52 37.97
CA LEU A 632 25.20 16.67 38.29
C LEU A 632 25.38 15.25 37.71
N PHE A 633 25.90 15.13 36.49
CA PHE A 633 26.16 13.84 35.87
C PHE A 633 27.23 13.02 36.62
N TRP A 634 28.30 13.68 37.10
CA TRP A 634 29.31 13.05 37.95
C TRP A 634 28.73 12.57 39.28
N GLN A 635 27.86 13.35 39.92
CA GLN A 635 27.18 12.92 41.15
C GLN A 635 26.37 11.63 40.95
N TYR A 636 25.65 11.50 39.83
CA TYR A 636 24.94 10.27 39.51
C TYR A 636 25.91 9.09 39.28
N ILE A 637 27.03 9.31 38.57
CA ILE A 637 28.06 8.29 38.35
C ILE A 637 28.65 7.83 39.69
N ASP A 638 29.06 8.76 40.54
CA ASP A 638 29.65 8.47 41.86
C ASP A 638 28.65 7.69 42.73
N HIS A 639 27.38 8.11 42.78
CA HIS A 639 26.35 7.41 43.55
C HIS A 639 26.23 5.93 43.17
N VAL A 640 26.25 5.63 41.87
CA VAL A 640 26.18 4.24 41.37
C VAL A 640 27.49 3.47 41.60
N GLN A 641 28.65 4.13 41.54
CA GLN A 641 29.94 3.50 41.85
C GLN A 641 30.07 3.15 43.34
N TYR A 642 29.76 4.08 44.25
CA TYR A 642 29.93 3.91 45.69
C TYR A 642 28.82 3.10 46.37
N GLY A 643 27.58 3.14 45.86
CA GLY A 643 26.48 2.32 46.39
C GLY A 643 26.69 0.80 46.20
N ARG A 644 27.58 0.39 45.28
CA ARG A 644 27.99 -1.01 45.10
C ARG A 644 29.06 -1.45 46.09
N THR A 645 29.95 -0.54 46.48
CA THR A 645 31.01 -0.80 47.47
C THR A 645 30.43 -1.07 48.85
N GLU A 646 29.31 -0.43 49.21
CA GLU A 646 28.58 -0.70 50.45
C GLU A 646 27.84 -2.06 50.43
N ARG A 647 27.22 -2.46 49.30
CA ARG A 647 26.55 -3.78 49.17
C ARG A 647 27.52 -4.96 49.03
N ALA A 648 28.71 -4.75 48.47
CA ALA A 648 29.77 -5.75 48.42
C ALA A 648 30.44 -5.96 49.79
N ASN A 649 30.38 -4.97 50.69
CA ASN A 649 30.85 -5.06 52.07
C ASN A 649 29.83 -5.67 53.06
N THR A 650 28.60 -5.96 52.62
CA THR A 650 27.67 -6.82 53.35
C THR A 650 27.76 -8.26 52.83
N GLY A 651 28.90 -8.92 53.12
CA GLY A 651 28.99 -10.39 53.07
C GLY A 651 28.08 -11.03 54.13
N PRO A 652 27.77 -12.34 54.03
CA PRO A 652 26.84 -13.01 54.94
C PRO A 652 27.38 -12.89 56.37
N ARG A 653 26.61 -12.25 57.25
CA ARG A 653 26.84 -12.35 58.70
C ARG A 653 26.70 -13.83 59.06
N THR A 654 27.84 -14.46 59.29
CA THR A 654 27.93 -15.77 59.93
C THR A 654 27.12 -15.72 61.23
N THR A 655 26.18 -16.65 61.31
CA THR A 655 25.43 -17.00 62.51
C THR A 655 26.38 -17.57 63.55
N GLU A 656 27.03 -16.71 64.33
CA GLU A 656 27.72 -17.11 65.56
C GLU A 656 27.99 -15.85 66.39
N GLU A 657 26.98 -15.38 67.13
CA GLU A 657 27.09 -14.58 68.38
C GLU A 657 25.71 -13.98 68.75
N ALA A 658 24.85 -14.83 69.29
CA ALA A 658 23.82 -14.45 70.26
C ALA A 658 23.48 -15.70 71.07
N ARG A 659 24.35 -15.97 72.05
CA ARG A 659 24.09 -16.80 73.21
C ARG A 659 24.09 -15.89 74.42
#